data_AF-A0A0Q8UXP4-F1
#
_entry.id   AF-A0A0Q8UXP4-F1
#
_cell.length_a   1.000
_cell.length_b   1.000
_cell.length_c   1.000
_cell.angle_alpha   90.00
_cell.angle_beta   90.00
_cell.angle_gamma   90.00
#
_symmetry.space_group_name_H-M   'P 1'
#
loop_
_entity.id
_entity.type
_entity.pdbx_description
1 polymer ?
#
loop_
_entity_poly.entity_id
_entity_poly.type
_entity_poly.pdbx_seq_one_letter_code
_entity_poly.pdbx_strand_id
1 'polypeptide(L)'
;MEGDEVEPDPASLTDDEVKELVGHDLAAHDTLAAIEHLESVLEARATAAIPIQRARDAGTAPDAGTSPNTEPEPEPDSDSDTDGTPTQLISFDDLPVPRRTSGPQPTFSAWIAPAAAAHPGPRVQRPEPLDFVPEEVAPRDSEPVPIVPLLPLLPLPVEHPDAPSLDSVPLPVLQADALAGHDLGAAGPVADAIDADLADDADDVVLPTGSLAAPVASQRVASDERILFGDEPVPAPLFEVEDADLRPTPVERRVGRASRLFWLWFAGTSSLISVGVGATLFTLGLSLRQMLVATLIGVALSFLPLGLGTLAGKWSGQPTMVVSRATFGLRGNVVPAALALLTRIFWGAVLLWLAGAAVGALFTSEGWAAEPLIPTTVGLVVAIGIALAVAYFGYALVARVQLVLTIASAALIVVMIAATWRYVDLPTALAAPDAIWLRVITGAVLVFSYLGLAWANSSAEVARYQRPTSSGATGMLWATFGAALPPFMLISYGGMLAASDTALADDFAANPVSAFSQLGLPAWYPVPLLLAVTLSLISGLVLNIYSGGFTLEALGAHLGRRWSTVAVGGAIALAGFVLAATVSDLSSVVRSLPTTLAVPVAAWAGLFIAEMMLRTRRFHQPSLLHSGGAYPDWRWTNLWMLVAASAVGLGLISSDLPWLSWEGYLFRLVGIAPDSDIGMTDIGVVVALGIGILTPIVAGVPALRRQEEAIDTAALSLGK
;
A
#
# COMPACT_ATOMS: atom_id res chain seq x y z
N MET A 1 3.31 35.55 -61.54
CA MET A 1 3.52 34.09 -61.39
C MET A 1 4.20 33.93 -60.06
N GLU A 2 3.41 33.67 -59.03
CA GLU A 2 3.83 33.12 -57.74
C GLU A 2 2.57 32.40 -57.28
N GLY A 3 2.57 31.08 -57.46
CA GLY A 3 1.45 30.23 -57.06
C GLY A 3 1.62 29.90 -55.58
N ASP A 4 0.51 29.92 -54.85
CA ASP A 4 0.42 29.32 -53.52
C ASP A 4 0.78 27.84 -53.63
N GLU A 5 2.00 27.47 -53.25
CA GLU A 5 2.35 26.08 -52.98
C GLU A 5 1.61 25.67 -51.69
N VAL A 6 0.57 24.86 -51.86
CA VAL A 6 -0.14 24.20 -50.76
C VAL A 6 0.84 23.21 -50.13
N GLU A 7 1.26 23.50 -48.91
CA GLU A 7 2.11 22.62 -48.12
C GLU A 7 1.42 21.25 -47.96
N PRO A 8 2.10 20.12 -48.29
CA PRO A 8 1.47 18.81 -48.30
C PRO A 8 1.05 18.36 -46.90
N ASP A 9 -0.11 17.71 -46.78
CA ASP A 9 -0.62 17.18 -45.51
C ASP A 9 0.39 16.17 -44.91
N PRO A 10 0.95 16.44 -43.71
CA PRO A 10 1.99 15.61 -43.10
C PRO A 10 1.54 14.18 -42.80
N ALA A 11 0.23 13.91 -42.72
CA ALA A 11 -0.29 12.55 -42.58
C ALA A 11 -0.12 11.70 -43.86
N SER A 12 0.03 12.35 -45.01
CA SER A 12 0.07 11.71 -46.33
C SER A 12 1.47 11.45 -46.87
N LEU A 13 2.50 11.99 -46.20
CA LEU A 13 3.91 11.82 -46.60
C LEU A 13 4.39 10.37 -46.38
N THR A 14 5.03 9.81 -47.39
CA THR A 14 5.69 8.51 -47.31
C THR A 14 7.00 8.59 -46.51
N ASP A 15 7.48 7.47 -45.98
CA ASP A 15 8.71 7.44 -45.16
C ASP A 15 9.96 7.94 -45.92
N ASP A 16 9.97 7.79 -47.24
CA ASP A 16 11.09 8.27 -48.07
C ASP A 16 10.99 9.78 -48.32
N GLU A 17 9.78 10.34 -48.49
CA GLU A 17 9.57 11.79 -48.58
C GLU A 17 9.89 12.50 -47.27
N VAL A 18 9.56 11.90 -46.12
CA VAL A 18 9.92 12.44 -44.79
C VAL A 18 11.44 12.46 -44.60
N LYS A 19 12.15 11.42 -45.05
CA LYS A 19 13.61 11.39 -45.01
C LYS A 19 14.25 12.42 -45.92
N GLU A 20 13.66 12.68 -47.08
CA GLU A 20 14.15 13.69 -48.02
C GLU A 20 13.94 15.11 -47.46
N LEU A 21 12.78 15.38 -46.88
CA LEU A 21 12.44 16.66 -46.26
C LEU A 21 13.37 16.97 -45.07
N VAL A 22 13.46 16.03 -44.11
CA VAL A 22 14.34 16.16 -42.94
C VAL A 22 15.82 16.18 -43.34
N GLY A 23 16.18 15.42 -44.37
CA GLY A 23 17.53 15.40 -44.93
C GLY A 23 17.94 16.73 -45.56
N HIS A 24 17.01 17.41 -46.23
CA HIS A 24 17.23 18.73 -46.80
C HIS A 24 17.45 19.79 -45.70
N ASP A 25 16.65 19.79 -44.64
CA ASP A 25 16.78 20.72 -43.51
C ASP A 25 18.07 20.50 -42.72
N LEU A 26 18.44 19.23 -42.50
CA LEU A 26 19.72 18.89 -41.88
C LEU A 26 20.92 19.28 -42.76
N ALA A 27 20.81 19.16 -44.07
CA ALA A 27 21.85 19.61 -45.00
C ALA A 27 21.99 21.15 -44.99
N ALA A 28 20.89 21.87 -44.78
CA ALA A 28 20.86 23.32 -44.56
C ALA A 28 21.34 23.74 -43.16
N HIS A 29 21.71 22.78 -42.29
CA HIS A 29 22.08 22.98 -40.88
C HIS A 29 20.96 23.58 -40.02
N ASP A 30 19.70 23.49 -40.46
CA ASP A 30 18.54 23.89 -39.68
C ASP A 30 17.97 22.68 -38.93
N THR A 31 18.63 22.36 -37.83
CA THR A 31 18.23 21.24 -36.97
C THR A 31 16.89 21.47 -36.29
N LEU A 32 16.43 22.72 -36.17
CA LEU A 32 15.16 23.02 -35.51
C LEU A 32 14.00 22.70 -36.46
N ALA A 33 14.07 23.17 -37.70
CA ALA A 33 13.08 22.86 -38.74
C ALA A 33 12.98 21.34 -39.00
N ALA A 34 14.11 20.64 -39.01
CA ALA A 34 14.15 19.18 -39.15
C ALA A 34 13.42 18.45 -38.02
N ILE A 35 13.50 18.95 -36.78
CA ILE A 35 12.79 18.39 -35.62
C ILE A 35 11.30 18.71 -35.71
N GLU A 36 10.93 19.94 -36.04
CA GLU A 36 9.53 20.37 -36.16
C GLU A 36 8.79 19.59 -37.26
N HIS A 37 9.42 19.36 -38.41
CA HIS A 37 8.84 18.52 -39.47
C HIS A 37 8.71 17.05 -39.06
N LEU A 38 9.67 16.51 -38.29
CA LEU A 38 9.58 15.12 -37.82
C LEU A 38 8.48 14.96 -36.76
N GLU A 39 8.36 15.92 -35.84
CA GLU A 39 7.31 15.95 -34.81
C GLU A 39 5.91 16.07 -35.43
N SER A 40 5.73 16.96 -36.43
CA SER A 40 4.43 17.15 -37.07
C SER A 40 3.94 15.88 -37.79
N VAL A 41 4.83 15.15 -38.47
CA VAL A 41 4.50 13.88 -39.12
C VAL A 41 4.16 12.79 -38.09
N LEU A 42 4.91 12.72 -36.98
CA LEU A 42 4.67 11.75 -35.91
C LEU A 42 3.33 12.01 -35.21
N GLU A 43 2.99 13.27 -34.93
CA GLU A 43 1.70 13.66 -34.36
C GLU A 43 0.54 13.35 -35.31
N ALA A 44 0.68 13.68 -36.59
CA ALA A 44 -0.34 13.40 -37.60
C ALA A 44 -0.64 11.90 -37.73
N ARG A 45 0.41 11.06 -37.77
CA ARG A 45 0.27 9.59 -37.83
C ARG A 45 -0.27 8.99 -36.52
N ALA A 46 0.13 9.52 -35.36
CA ALA A 46 -0.40 9.09 -34.08
C ALA A 46 -1.91 9.40 -33.95
N THR A 47 -2.34 10.53 -34.49
CA THR A 47 -3.74 10.96 -34.47
C THR A 47 -4.61 10.12 -35.41
N ALA A 48 -4.08 9.70 -36.58
CA ALA A 48 -4.78 8.82 -37.51
C ALA A 48 -4.97 7.38 -37.00
N ALA A 49 -4.15 6.93 -36.04
CA ALA A 49 -4.20 5.57 -35.48
C ALA A 49 -5.29 5.38 -34.39
N ILE A 50 -6.06 6.42 -34.05
CA ILE A 50 -7.12 6.36 -33.03
C ILE A 50 -8.50 6.36 -33.72
N PRO A 51 -9.24 5.23 -33.78
CA PRO A 51 -10.56 5.21 -34.38
C PRO A 51 -11.58 5.86 -33.43
N ILE A 52 -11.98 7.10 -33.71
CA ILE A 52 -13.15 7.74 -33.10
C ILE A 52 -14.39 7.37 -33.91
N GLN A 53 -15.24 6.49 -33.37
CA GLN A 53 -16.59 6.28 -33.91
C GLN A 53 -17.46 7.51 -33.60
N ARG A 54 -17.63 8.40 -34.59
CA ARG A 54 -18.74 9.37 -34.59
C ARG A 54 -19.98 8.70 -35.19
N ALA A 55 -21.07 8.69 -34.42
CA ALA A 55 -22.39 8.32 -34.91
C ALA A 55 -22.82 9.28 -36.02
N ARG A 56 -23.29 8.72 -37.14
CA ARG A 56 -23.83 9.42 -38.30
C ARG A 56 -25.24 9.93 -38.03
N ASP A 57 -25.51 11.14 -38.52
CA ASP A 57 -26.80 11.79 -38.62
C ASP A 57 -27.87 10.96 -39.33
N ALA A 58 -29.11 11.08 -38.85
CA ALA A 58 -30.31 10.82 -39.64
C ALA A 58 -31.41 11.83 -39.25
N GLY A 59 -31.86 12.63 -40.23
CA GLY A 59 -33.26 13.08 -40.31
C GLY A 59 -33.56 14.56 -40.03
N THR A 60 -33.63 15.33 -41.12
CA THR A 60 -34.22 16.67 -41.30
C THR A 60 -35.68 16.85 -40.85
N ALA A 61 -35.93 17.89 -40.01
CA ALA A 61 -36.97 18.99 -39.99
C ALA A 61 -38.46 18.74 -40.40
N PRO A 62 -39.46 19.67 -40.16
CA PRO A 62 -39.42 21.01 -39.55
C PRO A 62 -40.63 21.45 -38.63
N ASP A 63 -40.46 22.59 -37.96
CA ASP A 63 -41.36 23.73 -37.65
C ASP A 63 -42.74 23.68 -36.94
N ALA A 64 -42.95 24.79 -36.19
CA ALA A 64 -44.19 25.47 -35.73
C ALA A 64 -44.92 24.87 -34.51
N GLY A 65 -45.44 25.63 -33.53
CA GLY A 65 -45.55 27.06 -33.32
C GLY A 65 -46.36 27.31 -32.02
N THR A 66 -46.09 28.46 -31.38
CA THR A 66 -47.04 29.31 -30.64
C THR A 66 -48.07 28.72 -29.63
N SER A 67 -47.83 29.09 -28.36
CA SER A 67 -48.72 29.44 -27.21
C SER A 67 -50.11 30.08 -27.57
N PRO A 68 -51.07 30.44 -26.67
CA PRO A 68 -50.98 30.67 -25.20
C PRO A 68 -52.29 30.45 -24.34
N ASN A 69 -52.25 30.95 -23.08
CA ASN A 69 -53.34 31.62 -22.32
C ASN A 69 -54.41 30.77 -21.58
N THR A 70 -54.98 31.11 -20.42
CA THR A 70 -54.78 32.10 -19.31
C THR A 70 -55.69 31.60 -18.14
N GLU A 71 -55.38 31.88 -16.86
CA GLU A 71 -56.14 32.81 -15.96
C GLU A 71 -56.63 32.07 -14.67
N PRO A 72 -57.10 32.75 -13.59
CA PRO A 72 -56.25 33.22 -12.49
C PRO A 72 -56.70 32.74 -11.08
N GLU A 73 -55.84 33.06 -10.10
CA GLU A 73 -55.99 33.29 -8.63
C GLU A 73 -57.39 33.25 -7.95
N PRO A 74 -57.49 32.92 -6.64
CA PRO A 74 -56.89 33.76 -5.57
C PRO A 74 -56.39 33.06 -4.28
N GLU A 75 -55.48 33.75 -3.58
CA GLU A 75 -55.20 33.58 -2.14
C GLU A 75 -56.24 34.31 -1.26
N PRO A 76 -56.33 33.94 0.02
CA PRO A 76 -55.95 34.93 1.04
C PRO A 76 -55.24 34.38 2.30
N ASP A 77 -54.35 35.23 2.83
CA ASP A 77 -54.06 35.63 4.22
C ASP A 77 -53.90 34.60 5.36
N SER A 78 -52.76 34.65 6.09
CA SER A 78 -52.72 35.21 7.46
C SER A 78 -51.34 35.11 8.13
N ASP A 79 -50.98 36.19 8.85
CA ASP A 79 -49.76 36.46 9.60
C ASP A 79 -49.50 35.55 10.82
N SER A 80 -48.22 35.33 11.16
CA SER A 80 -47.71 35.57 12.52
C SER A 80 -46.18 35.56 12.60
N ASP A 81 -45.63 36.68 13.10
CA ASP A 81 -44.24 36.93 13.45
C ASP A 81 -43.73 36.05 14.61
N THR A 82 -42.43 35.71 14.62
CA THR A 82 -41.48 36.11 15.69
C THR A 82 -40.03 35.72 15.41
N ASP A 83 -39.16 36.73 15.54
CA ASP A 83 -37.70 36.75 15.49
C ASP A 83 -37.01 36.10 16.73
N GLY A 84 -35.76 35.62 16.56
CA GLY A 84 -34.68 35.78 17.56
C GLY A 84 -34.18 34.57 18.37
N THR A 85 -32.96 34.09 18.05
CA THR A 85 -32.03 33.22 18.85
C THR A 85 -31.38 33.96 20.06
N PRO A 86 -30.46 33.43 20.95
CA PRO A 86 -29.69 32.15 20.98
C PRO A 86 -29.34 31.49 22.39
N THR A 87 -28.70 30.31 22.34
CA THR A 87 -27.74 29.65 23.31
C THR A 87 -28.22 29.08 24.66
N GLN A 88 -27.81 27.84 24.99
CA GLN A 88 -27.11 27.48 26.25
C GLN A 88 -26.20 26.24 26.11
N LEU A 89 -24.96 26.39 26.59
CA LEU A 89 -23.94 25.37 26.84
C LEU A 89 -24.34 24.52 28.06
N ILE A 90 -24.07 23.20 28.01
CA ILE A 90 -24.08 22.33 29.19
C ILE A 90 -22.66 22.21 29.73
N SER A 91 -22.48 22.49 31.03
CA SER A 91 -21.22 22.42 31.77
C SER A 91 -20.86 20.98 32.17
N PHE A 92 -19.58 20.66 32.25
CA PHE A 92 -19.01 19.33 32.51
C PHE A 92 -18.99 18.89 33.98
N ASP A 93 -19.64 19.64 34.88
CA ASP A 93 -19.62 19.37 36.34
C ASP A 93 -20.74 18.42 36.83
N ASP A 94 -21.64 17.97 35.95
CA ASP A 94 -22.82 17.16 36.33
C ASP A 94 -22.69 15.64 36.03
N LEU A 95 -21.47 15.10 35.94
CA LEU A 95 -21.27 13.65 35.72
C LEU A 95 -20.95 12.90 37.03
N PRO A 96 -21.66 11.79 37.35
CA PRO A 96 -21.46 11.06 38.59
C PRO A 96 -20.14 10.25 38.59
N VAL A 97 -19.36 10.43 39.65
CA VAL A 97 -18.07 9.77 39.92
C VAL A 97 -18.26 8.28 40.31
N PRO A 98 -17.55 7.32 39.68
CA PRO A 98 -17.55 5.94 40.14
C PRO A 98 -16.65 5.72 41.38
N ARG A 99 -17.17 5.00 42.36
CA ARG A 99 -16.50 4.63 43.62
C ARG A 99 -15.31 3.69 43.39
N ARG A 100 -14.19 3.98 44.07
CA ARG A 100 -13.06 3.05 44.26
C ARG A 100 -13.44 1.95 45.27
N THR A 101 -13.15 0.70 44.93
CA THR A 101 -13.14 -0.42 45.89
C THR A 101 -11.70 -0.86 46.16
N SER A 102 -11.32 -0.79 47.42
CA SER A 102 -10.09 -1.29 48.03
C SER A 102 -10.22 -2.77 48.41
N GLY A 103 -9.24 -3.59 48.08
CA GLY A 103 -9.14 -4.99 48.53
C GLY A 103 -7.81 -5.64 48.10
N PRO A 104 -7.21 -6.53 48.91
CA PRO A 104 -5.76 -6.74 48.96
C PRO A 104 -5.20 -7.77 47.97
N GLN A 105 -3.93 -7.58 47.60
CA GLN A 105 -3.09 -8.57 46.93
C GLN A 105 -2.83 -9.81 47.81
N PRO A 106 -2.56 -10.96 47.19
CA PRO A 106 -1.59 -11.90 47.73
C PRO A 106 -0.43 -12.16 46.76
N THR A 107 0.75 -11.89 47.29
CA THR A 107 2.05 -12.50 46.97
C THR A 107 2.00 -14.03 47.12
N PHE A 108 2.72 -14.79 46.29
CA PHE A 108 3.83 -15.67 46.70
C PHE A 108 4.34 -16.52 45.53
N SER A 109 5.62 -16.82 45.62
CA SER A 109 6.55 -17.35 44.64
C SER A 109 6.87 -18.83 44.87
N ALA A 110 7.70 -19.33 43.94
CA ALA A 110 8.64 -20.45 44.02
C ALA A 110 8.09 -21.85 43.74
N TRP A 111 8.53 -22.44 42.61
CA TRP A 111 9.08 -23.82 42.58
C TRP A 111 10.20 -23.89 41.53
N ILE A 112 11.42 -24.17 42.01
CA ILE A 112 12.62 -24.56 41.29
C ILE A 112 12.83 -26.06 41.52
N ALA A 113 13.32 -26.79 40.51
CA ALA A 113 14.38 -27.84 40.53
C ALA A 113 14.14 -28.91 39.44
N PRO A 114 15.14 -29.75 39.07
CA PRO A 114 16.15 -29.46 38.05
C PRO A 114 16.29 -30.56 36.98
N ALA A 115 17.24 -30.35 36.05
CA ALA A 115 17.63 -31.15 34.89
C ALA A 115 17.73 -32.69 35.07
N ALA A 116 17.50 -33.42 33.97
CA ALA A 116 17.99 -34.79 33.79
C ALA A 116 18.47 -35.05 32.35
N ALA A 117 19.59 -35.78 32.30
CA ALA A 117 20.52 -36.02 31.22
C ALA A 117 19.99 -36.81 30.00
N ALA A 118 20.73 -36.61 28.91
CA ALA A 118 20.65 -37.28 27.61
C ALA A 118 21.00 -38.78 27.65
N HIS A 119 20.44 -39.52 26.68
CA HIS A 119 20.95 -40.81 26.22
C HIS A 119 20.96 -40.88 24.68
N PRO A 120 22.01 -41.46 24.06
CA PRO A 120 22.18 -41.52 22.61
C PRO A 120 21.53 -42.79 22.00
N GLY A 121 20.93 -42.64 20.83
CA GLY A 121 20.35 -43.72 20.02
C GLY A 121 20.66 -43.55 18.52
N PRO A 122 20.55 -44.61 17.69
CA PRO A 122 21.63 -45.04 16.81
C PRO A 122 21.61 -44.49 15.37
N ARG A 123 22.80 -44.54 14.75
CA ARG A 123 23.07 -44.36 13.31
C ARG A 123 22.21 -45.31 12.46
N VAL A 124 21.52 -44.76 11.46
CA VAL A 124 20.97 -45.53 10.34
C VAL A 124 21.42 -44.91 9.01
N GLN A 125 21.82 -45.80 8.11
CA GLN A 125 22.52 -45.56 6.86
C GLN A 125 21.65 -44.90 5.78
N ARG A 126 22.32 -44.09 4.93
CA ARG A 126 21.81 -43.59 3.64
C ARG A 126 21.34 -44.71 2.72
N PRO A 127 20.34 -44.41 1.87
CA PRO A 127 20.46 -44.73 0.46
C PRO A 127 20.19 -43.50 -0.44
N GLU A 128 21.13 -43.22 -1.32
CA GLU A 128 20.92 -42.58 -2.63
C GLU A 128 21.12 -43.66 -3.71
N PRO A 129 20.85 -43.42 -5.02
CA PRO A 129 20.04 -42.37 -5.67
C PRO A 129 19.04 -42.97 -6.69
N LEU A 130 18.13 -42.16 -7.26
CA LEU A 130 17.52 -42.46 -8.55
C LEU A 130 17.37 -41.17 -9.38
N ASP A 131 18.26 -41.08 -10.37
CA ASP A 131 18.18 -40.23 -11.56
C ASP A 131 16.85 -40.41 -12.30
N PHE A 132 16.40 -39.37 -13.02
CA PHE A 132 15.89 -39.43 -14.41
C PHE A 132 15.26 -38.09 -14.80
N VAL A 133 16.03 -37.20 -15.43
CA VAL A 133 15.51 -36.30 -16.48
C VAL A 133 16.53 -36.27 -17.62
N PRO A 134 16.15 -36.62 -18.87
CA PRO A 134 17.04 -36.57 -20.02
C PRO A 134 17.54 -35.15 -20.32
N GLU A 135 18.80 -35.03 -20.71
CA GLU A 135 19.51 -33.78 -21.03
C GLU A 135 18.90 -33.00 -22.21
N GLU A 136 17.96 -33.60 -22.93
CA GLU A 136 17.22 -33.01 -24.05
C GLU A 136 16.06 -32.09 -23.63
N VAL A 137 15.72 -32.04 -22.33
CA VAL A 137 14.64 -31.19 -21.78
C VAL A 137 15.20 -30.08 -20.87
N ALA A 138 16.52 -29.94 -20.77
CA ALA A 138 17.16 -28.86 -20.02
C ALA A 138 17.19 -27.57 -20.86
N PRO A 139 16.52 -26.47 -20.46
CA PRO A 139 16.56 -25.22 -21.21
C PRO A 139 17.98 -24.64 -21.17
N ARG A 140 18.57 -24.43 -22.36
CA ARG A 140 19.83 -23.69 -22.50
C ARG A 140 19.53 -22.20 -22.54
N ASP A 141 20.27 -21.45 -21.74
CA ASP A 141 20.20 -19.99 -21.67
C ASP A 141 20.49 -19.33 -23.03
N SER A 142 19.83 -18.21 -23.27
CA SER A 142 20.07 -17.20 -24.32
C SER A 142 19.56 -17.45 -25.75
N GLU A 143 18.24 -17.47 -25.95
CA GLU A 143 17.55 -16.93 -27.14
C GLU A 143 16.16 -16.35 -26.77
N PRO A 144 15.64 -15.32 -27.46
CA PRO A 144 14.33 -14.75 -27.19
C PRO A 144 13.20 -15.73 -27.54
N VAL A 145 12.26 -15.90 -26.62
CA VAL A 145 11.09 -16.78 -26.76
C VAL A 145 10.26 -16.38 -27.99
N PRO A 146 10.02 -17.27 -28.97
CA PRO A 146 9.15 -16.98 -30.10
C PRO A 146 7.70 -16.88 -29.64
N ILE A 147 7.02 -15.81 -30.05
CA ILE A 147 5.57 -15.65 -29.89
C ILE A 147 4.89 -16.75 -30.72
N VAL A 148 4.24 -17.69 -30.04
CA VAL A 148 3.43 -18.73 -30.70
C VAL A 148 2.10 -18.10 -31.11
N PRO A 149 1.74 -18.07 -32.41
CA PRO A 149 0.39 -17.68 -32.83
C PRO A 149 -0.62 -18.76 -32.41
N LEU A 150 -1.77 -18.34 -31.90
CA LEU A 150 -2.93 -19.18 -31.58
C LEU A 150 -3.27 -20.07 -32.78
N LEU A 151 -3.07 -21.39 -32.64
CA LEU A 151 -3.52 -22.38 -33.61
C LEU A 151 -5.04 -22.65 -33.42
N PRO A 152 -5.79 -22.83 -34.52
CA PRO A 152 -7.22 -23.07 -34.47
C PRO A 152 -7.55 -24.47 -33.96
N LEU A 153 -8.59 -24.56 -33.12
CA LEU A 153 -9.14 -25.80 -32.58
C LEU A 153 -9.52 -26.78 -33.69
N LEU A 154 -8.93 -27.98 -33.67
CA LEU A 154 -9.42 -29.14 -34.42
C LEU A 154 -10.00 -30.19 -33.43
N PRO A 155 -11.05 -30.93 -33.84
CA PRO A 155 -11.94 -31.62 -32.91
C PRO A 155 -11.42 -33.01 -32.50
N LEU A 156 -11.67 -33.40 -31.25
CA LEU A 156 -11.40 -34.76 -30.75
C LEU A 156 -12.46 -35.76 -31.25
N PRO A 157 -12.11 -37.04 -31.48
CA PRO A 157 -13.03 -38.06 -32.00
C PRO A 157 -13.92 -38.65 -30.89
N VAL A 158 -15.18 -38.95 -31.25
CA VAL A 158 -16.19 -39.62 -30.41
C VAL A 158 -16.42 -41.04 -30.92
N GLU A 159 -16.38 -42.02 -30.01
CA GLU A 159 -17.03 -43.35 -30.10
C GLU A 159 -17.36 -43.74 -28.64
N HIS A 160 -18.52 -44.22 -28.18
CA HIS A 160 -19.80 -44.72 -28.70
C HIS A 160 -20.72 -44.93 -27.44
N PRO A 161 -21.90 -45.54 -27.52
CA PRO A 161 -23.16 -45.25 -28.21
C PRO A 161 -24.28 -44.94 -27.16
N ASP A 162 -25.52 -44.73 -27.61
CA ASP A 162 -26.75 -44.59 -26.79
C ASP A 162 -27.15 -43.16 -26.37
N ALA A 163 -27.56 -42.33 -27.35
CA ALA A 163 -28.68 -41.38 -27.20
C ALA A 163 -29.17 -40.86 -28.58
N PRO A 164 -30.48 -40.66 -28.78
CA PRO A 164 -31.09 -40.38 -30.09
C PRO A 164 -30.88 -38.95 -30.61
N SER A 165 -30.87 -38.82 -31.94
CA SER A 165 -30.66 -37.61 -32.76
C SER A 165 -31.71 -36.50 -32.55
N LEU A 166 -31.26 -35.25 -32.39
CA LEU A 166 -32.08 -34.04 -32.24
C LEU A 166 -32.39 -33.32 -33.57
N ASP A 167 -32.67 -34.05 -34.65
CA ASP A 167 -33.11 -33.46 -35.94
C ASP A 167 -34.61 -33.64 -36.22
N SER A 168 -35.41 -33.83 -35.18
CA SER A 168 -36.87 -33.91 -35.35
C SER A 168 -37.64 -33.48 -34.11
N VAL A 169 -37.60 -32.20 -33.74
CA VAL A 169 -38.66 -31.60 -32.92
C VAL A 169 -38.93 -30.14 -33.36
N PRO A 170 -40.17 -29.77 -33.76
CA PRO A 170 -40.53 -28.42 -34.18
C PRO A 170 -40.67 -27.45 -33.00
N LEU A 171 -40.34 -26.18 -33.24
CA LEU A 171 -40.60 -25.04 -32.34
C LEU A 171 -42.12 -24.85 -32.12
N PRO A 172 -42.62 -24.71 -30.88
CA PRO A 172 -44.01 -24.34 -30.65
C PRO A 172 -44.17 -22.81 -30.52
N VAL A 173 -44.96 -22.28 -31.45
CA VAL A 173 -45.82 -21.10 -31.31
C VAL A 173 -46.87 -21.40 -30.22
N LEU A 174 -47.17 -20.44 -29.35
CA LEU A 174 -48.41 -20.46 -28.57
C LEU A 174 -49.07 -19.08 -28.54
N GLN A 175 -50.25 -19.03 -29.15
CA GLN A 175 -51.26 -17.99 -29.09
C GLN A 175 -52.49 -18.55 -28.34
N ALA A 176 -53.23 -17.64 -27.71
CA ALA A 176 -54.25 -17.85 -26.68
C ALA A 176 -55.48 -18.70 -27.06
N ASP A 177 -56.09 -19.38 -26.06
CA ASP A 177 -57.51 -19.20 -25.73
C ASP A 177 -57.97 -19.90 -24.41
N ALA A 178 -58.83 -19.17 -23.66
CA ALA A 178 -59.98 -19.57 -22.83
C ALA A 178 -59.84 -20.58 -21.64
N LEU A 179 -60.06 -20.22 -20.36
CA LEU A 179 -61.32 -19.98 -19.56
C LEU A 179 -61.29 -20.99 -18.37
N ALA A 180 -61.65 -20.73 -17.10
CA ALA A 180 -62.43 -19.69 -16.42
C ALA A 180 -62.14 -19.68 -14.90
N GLY A 181 -62.44 -18.57 -14.20
CA GLY A 181 -62.65 -18.56 -12.74
C GLY A 181 -62.50 -17.22 -11.99
N HIS A 182 -63.53 -16.35 -12.08
CA HIS A 182 -63.95 -15.27 -11.14
C HIS A 182 -63.05 -14.04 -10.93
N ASP A 183 -63.53 -12.82 -10.64
CA ASP A 183 -64.78 -12.05 -10.84
C ASP A 183 -64.45 -10.67 -10.21
N LEU A 184 -64.37 -9.59 -11.01
CA LEU A 184 -64.40 -8.21 -10.53
C LEU A 184 -65.24 -7.41 -11.53
N GLY A 185 -66.36 -6.89 -11.03
CA GLY A 185 -67.51 -6.48 -11.83
C GLY A 185 -67.39 -5.17 -12.62
N ALA A 186 -68.13 -5.18 -13.74
CA ALA A 186 -69.08 -4.19 -14.29
C ALA A 186 -68.71 -2.69 -14.35
N ALA A 187 -69.00 -1.91 -15.40
CA ALA A 187 -69.54 -2.13 -16.76
C ALA A 187 -69.42 -0.77 -17.52
N GLY A 188 -69.34 -0.79 -18.86
CA GLY A 188 -69.26 0.38 -19.77
C GLY A 188 -70.59 1.14 -19.98
N PRO A 189 -70.85 1.84 -21.12
CA PRO A 189 -70.37 1.56 -22.48
C PRO A 189 -69.90 2.77 -23.32
N VAL A 190 -69.54 2.46 -24.57
CA VAL A 190 -68.93 3.27 -25.65
C VAL A 190 -69.99 3.76 -26.66
N ALA A 191 -69.61 4.80 -27.45
CA ALA A 191 -70.18 5.34 -28.71
C ALA A 191 -71.05 6.62 -28.51
N ASP A 192 -70.90 7.70 -29.27
CA ASP A 192 -70.92 7.84 -30.73
C ASP A 192 -70.08 9.03 -31.27
N ALA A 193 -69.91 9.04 -32.60
CA ALA A 193 -69.05 9.90 -33.43
C ALA A 193 -69.77 11.13 -34.05
N ILE A 194 -68.98 11.96 -34.79
CA ILE A 194 -69.38 12.94 -35.86
C ILE A 194 -69.76 14.34 -35.32
N ASP A 195 -69.40 15.54 -35.84
CA ASP A 195 -68.63 16.06 -36.99
C ASP A 195 -68.23 17.54 -36.72
N ALA A 196 -67.26 18.03 -37.51
CA ALA A 196 -67.16 19.37 -38.16
C ALA A 196 -67.16 20.74 -37.40
N ASP A 197 -66.41 21.66 -38.02
CA ASP A 197 -66.36 23.15 -37.93
C ASP A 197 -65.31 23.75 -36.95
N LEU A 198 -64.12 24.17 -37.44
CA LEU A 198 -63.77 25.43 -38.13
C LEU A 198 -63.74 26.67 -37.21
N ALA A 199 -62.50 27.09 -36.90
CA ALA A 199 -61.96 28.46 -36.88
C ALA A 199 -62.46 29.52 -35.87
N ASP A 200 -61.51 30.42 -35.60
CA ASP A 200 -61.60 31.82 -35.14
C ASP A 200 -61.37 32.19 -33.66
N ASP A 201 -60.46 33.18 -33.55
CA ASP A 201 -60.35 34.25 -32.57
C ASP A 201 -59.76 33.98 -31.17
N ALA A 202 -58.43 34.02 -31.13
CA ALA A 202 -57.68 34.49 -29.97
C ALA A 202 -57.22 35.93 -30.19
N ASP A 203 -57.92 36.89 -29.58
CA ASP A 203 -57.45 38.27 -29.38
C ASP A 203 -57.71 38.67 -27.91
N ASP A 204 -56.82 39.51 -27.38
CA ASP A 204 -56.85 40.25 -26.11
C ASP A 204 -56.31 39.61 -24.81
N VAL A 205 -54.99 39.60 -24.65
CA VAL A 205 -54.34 40.01 -23.37
C VAL A 205 -53.12 40.90 -23.65
N VAL A 206 -53.21 42.15 -23.20
CA VAL A 206 -52.14 43.16 -23.25
C VAL A 206 -51.21 42.98 -22.04
N LEU A 207 -49.92 42.70 -22.27
CA LEU A 207 -48.86 42.74 -21.27
C LEU A 207 -48.16 44.11 -21.26
N PRO A 208 -47.71 44.62 -20.09
CA PRO A 208 -47.13 45.94 -19.96
C PRO A 208 -45.75 46.02 -20.63
N THR A 209 -45.56 47.09 -21.40
CA THR A 209 -44.33 47.45 -22.09
C THR A 209 -43.16 47.63 -21.11
N GLY A 210 -42.24 46.68 -21.10
CA GLY A 210 -40.96 46.76 -20.39
C GLY A 210 -40.01 45.65 -20.81
N SER A 211 -39.17 45.92 -21.82
CA SER A 211 -37.93 45.22 -22.20
C SER A 211 -37.85 43.72 -21.85
N LEU A 212 -38.23 42.85 -22.79
CA LEU A 212 -37.85 41.43 -22.75
C LEU A 212 -36.31 41.34 -22.66
N ALA A 213 -35.80 40.89 -21.51
CA ALA A 213 -34.39 40.58 -21.37
C ALA A 213 -34.02 39.55 -22.43
N ALA A 214 -33.04 39.89 -23.28
CA ALA A 214 -32.49 38.98 -24.27
C ALA A 214 -32.12 37.64 -23.63
N PRO A 215 -32.19 36.50 -24.36
CA PRO A 215 -31.67 35.24 -23.85
C PRO A 215 -30.26 35.51 -23.32
N VAL A 216 -30.03 35.24 -22.04
CA VAL A 216 -28.70 35.35 -21.45
C VAL A 216 -27.86 34.35 -22.20
N ALA A 217 -27.08 34.84 -23.15
CA ALA A 217 -26.06 34.07 -23.81
C ALA A 217 -25.23 33.45 -22.68
N SER A 218 -25.15 32.12 -22.63
CA SER A 218 -24.10 31.49 -21.84
C SER A 218 -22.83 32.23 -22.17
N GLN A 219 -22.15 32.76 -21.14
CA GLN A 219 -20.87 33.46 -21.34
C GLN A 219 -20.04 32.53 -22.22
N ARG A 220 -19.83 32.91 -23.48
CA ARG A 220 -18.81 32.27 -24.29
C ARG A 220 -17.53 32.61 -23.56
N VAL A 221 -16.96 31.59 -22.91
CA VAL A 221 -15.58 31.57 -22.43
C VAL A 221 -14.77 32.32 -23.48
N ALA A 222 -14.22 33.45 -23.08
CA ALA A 222 -13.54 34.33 -24.00
C ALA A 222 -12.37 33.54 -24.61
N SER A 223 -12.13 33.64 -25.90
CA SER A 223 -11.07 32.88 -26.59
C SER A 223 -9.65 33.20 -26.08
N ASP A 224 -9.53 34.22 -25.23
CA ASP A 224 -8.37 34.70 -24.51
C ASP A 224 -8.36 34.34 -23.00
N GLU A 225 -9.38 33.64 -22.51
CA GLU A 225 -9.33 33.03 -21.17
C GLU A 225 -8.31 31.90 -21.22
N ARG A 226 -7.07 32.22 -20.84
CA ARG A 226 -6.05 31.23 -20.54
C ARG A 226 -6.68 30.24 -19.57
N ILE A 227 -6.91 29.01 -20.03
CA ILE A 227 -7.03 27.86 -19.14
C ILE A 227 -5.77 27.95 -18.28
N LEU A 228 -5.92 28.40 -17.03
CA LEU A 228 -4.86 28.34 -16.05
C LEU A 228 -4.61 26.84 -15.90
N PHE A 229 -3.58 26.33 -16.57
CA PHE A 229 -2.93 25.09 -16.16
C PHE A 229 -2.70 25.28 -14.67
N GLY A 230 -3.45 24.54 -13.84
CA GLY A 230 -3.58 24.81 -12.42
C GLY A 230 -2.21 25.12 -11.80
N ASP A 231 -2.16 26.17 -10.97
CA ASP A 231 -0.95 26.69 -10.36
C ASP A 231 0.05 25.57 -10.04
N GLU A 232 1.33 25.78 -10.40
CA GLU A 232 2.35 24.77 -10.17
C GLU A 232 2.29 24.33 -8.71
N PRO A 233 2.20 23.01 -8.41
CA PRO A 233 2.01 22.54 -7.04
C PRO A 233 3.02 23.18 -6.08
N VAL A 234 2.52 23.86 -5.05
CA VAL A 234 3.34 24.63 -4.11
C VAL A 234 3.65 23.79 -2.86
N PRO A 235 4.92 23.66 -2.46
CA PRO A 235 5.27 22.95 -1.24
C PRO A 235 4.72 23.68 -0.01
N ALA A 236 4.14 22.94 0.93
CA ALA A 236 3.79 23.52 2.23
C ALA A 236 5.06 24.02 2.97
N PRO A 237 4.97 25.10 3.76
CA PRO A 237 6.03 25.54 4.65
C PRO A 237 6.46 24.44 5.64
N LEU A 238 7.72 24.46 6.08
CA LEU A 238 8.26 23.38 6.89
C LEU A 238 7.71 23.31 8.32
N PHE A 239 7.47 24.46 8.92
CA PHE A 239 7.09 24.58 10.33
C PHE A 239 5.63 25.00 10.50
N GLU A 240 4.85 24.86 9.44
CA GLU A 240 3.40 24.98 9.51
C GLU A 240 2.82 23.62 9.89
N VAL A 241 1.92 23.61 10.86
CA VAL A 241 1.27 22.38 11.31
C VAL A 241 0.40 21.84 10.19
N GLU A 242 0.53 20.55 9.91
CA GLU A 242 -0.25 19.94 8.85
C GLU A 242 -1.72 19.76 9.28
N ASP A 243 -2.65 20.33 8.50
CA ASP A 243 -4.11 20.16 8.71
C ASP A 243 -4.74 19.07 7.82
N ALA A 244 -3.95 18.44 6.94
CA ALA A 244 -4.49 17.46 5.99
C ALA A 244 -4.86 16.14 6.69
N ASP A 245 -6.16 15.87 6.73
CA ASP A 245 -6.81 14.74 7.40
C ASP A 245 -6.84 13.45 6.52
N LEU A 246 -7.86 12.62 6.72
CA LEU A 246 -8.13 11.40 5.94
C LEU A 246 -8.62 11.67 4.50
N ARG A 247 -8.98 12.92 4.16
CA ARG A 247 -9.42 13.30 2.82
C ARG A 247 -8.26 13.21 1.82
N PRO A 248 -8.59 13.14 0.52
CA PRO A 248 -7.58 13.23 -0.53
C PRO A 248 -6.75 14.48 -0.37
N THR A 249 -5.44 14.32 -0.46
CA THR A 249 -4.52 15.47 -0.48
C THR A 249 -4.88 16.36 -1.68
N PRO A 250 -5.09 17.69 -1.49
CA PRO A 250 -5.39 18.61 -2.58
C PRO A 250 -4.31 18.57 -3.66
N VAL A 251 -4.69 18.72 -4.93
CA VAL A 251 -3.79 18.56 -6.09
C VAL A 251 -2.62 19.55 -6.03
N GLU A 252 -2.89 20.75 -5.56
CA GLU A 252 -1.97 21.89 -5.44
C GLU A 252 -0.88 21.60 -4.39
N ARG A 253 -1.16 20.70 -3.42
CA ARG A 253 -0.18 20.26 -2.40
C ARG A 253 0.61 19.03 -2.82
N ARG A 254 0.31 18.43 -3.98
CA ARG A 254 0.99 17.20 -4.46
C ARG A 254 2.25 17.54 -5.25
N VAL A 255 3.31 17.89 -4.55
CA VAL A 255 4.58 18.37 -5.15
C VAL A 255 5.62 17.28 -5.45
N GLY A 256 5.44 16.07 -4.94
CA GLY A 256 6.44 14.99 -4.99
C GLY A 256 6.62 14.38 -6.38
N ARG A 257 7.87 14.27 -6.85
CA ARG A 257 8.22 13.42 -8.00
C ARG A 257 8.35 11.97 -7.54
N ALA A 258 8.07 11.00 -8.42
CA ALA A 258 8.14 9.58 -8.11
C ALA A 258 9.47 9.15 -7.44
N SER A 259 10.61 9.68 -7.89
CA SER A 259 11.94 9.39 -7.32
C SER A 259 12.12 9.85 -5.87
N ARG A 260 11.28 10.76 -5.36
CA ARG A 260 11.31 11.15 -3.94
C ARG A 260 11.02 9.95 -3.03
N LEU A 261 10.19 9.01 -3.49
CA LEU A 261 9.83 7.84 -2.71
C LEU A 261 11.03 6.93 -2.46
N PHE A 262 11.99 6.86 -3.40
CA PHE A 262 13.24 6.15 -3.20
C PHE A 262 13.99 6.69 -1.98
N TRP A 263 14.25 7.99 -1.98
CA TRP A 263 14.96 8.65 -0.89
C TRP A 263 14.19 8.52 0.42
N LEU A 264 12.87 8.71 0.39
CA LEU A 264 12.06 8.63 1.59
C LEU A 264 12.14 7.25 2.27
N TRP A 265 12.12 6.17 1.48
CA TRP A 265 12.15 4.82 2.02
C TRP A 265 13.54 4.28 2.33
N PHE A 266 14.58 4.80 1.66
CA PHE A 266 15.96 4.40 1.91
C PHE A 266 16.38 4.66 3.36
N ALA A 267 16.22 5.89 3.88
CA ALA A 267 16.57 6.16 5.27
C ALA A 267 15.78 5.31 6.27
N GLY A 268 14.48 5.11 6.03
CA GLY A 268 13.59 4.40 6.96
C GLY A 268 13.94 2.91 7.11
N THR A 269 14.70 2.36 6.15
CA THR A 269 15.10 0.95 6.11
C THR A 269 16.61 0.73 6.26
N SER A 270 17.39 1.81 6.41
CA SER A 270 18.86 1.79 6.57
C SER A 270 19.31 1.47 8.01
N SER A 271 18.75 0.44 8.62
CA SER A 271 19.05 0.08 10.02
C SER A 271 20.27 -0.83 10.12
N LEU A 272 21.23 -0.49 10.99
CA LEU A 272 22.40 -1.35 11.29
C LEU A 272 22.00 -2.71 11.86
N ILE A 273 20.81 -2.83 12.44
CA ILE A 273 20.28 -4.11 12.95
C ILE A 273 20.19 -5.15 11.81
N SER A 274 20.01 -4.70 10.57
CA SER A 274 20.08 -5.54 9.37
C SER A 274 21.38 -6.33 9.28
N VAL A 275 22.51 -5.79 9.76
CA VAL A 275 23.79 -6.52 9.83
C VAL A 275 23.67 -7.76 10.74
N GLY A 276 23.03 -7.60 11.91
CA GLY A 276 22.80 -8.70 12.84
C GLY A 276 21.80 -9.74 12.30
N VAL A 277 20.81 -9.31 11.52
CA VAL A 277 19.93 -10.24 10.78
C VAL A 277 20.76 -11.06 9.79
N GLY A 278 21.69 -10.44 9.07
CA GLY A 278 22.64 -11.13 8.19
C GLY A 278 23.48 -12.17 8.91
N ALA A 279 24.06 -11.80 10.05
CA ALA A 279 24.81 -12.73 10.88
C ALA A 279 23.92 -13.87 11.41
N THR A 280 22.67 -13.58 11.76
CA THR A 280 21.68 -14.61 12.15
C THR A 280 21.41 -15.59 11.01
N LEU A 281 21.34 -15.13 9.76
CA LEU A 281 21.20 -16.04 8.61
C LEU A 281 22.40 -16.99 8.50
N PHE A 282 23.61 -16.51 8.81
CA PHE A 282 24.80 -17.36 8.81
C PHE A 282 24.78 -18.36 9.97
N THR A 283 24.37 -17.94 11.17
CA THR A 283 24.28 -18.84 12.35
C THR A 283 23.17 -19.87 12.22
N LEU A 284 22.15 -19.66 11.37
CA LEU A 284 21.21 -20.70 10.93
C LEU A 284 21.89 -21.80 10.08
N GLY A 285 23.15 -21.59 9.68
CA GLY A 285 23.96 -22.50 8.88
C GLY A 285 23.82 -22.29 7.37
N LEU A 286 23.29 -21.15 6.92
CA LEU A 286 23.21 -20.84 5.50
C LEU A 286 24.60 -20.47 4.96
N SER A 287 24.94 -21.02 3.79
CA SER A 287 26.11 -20.56 3.03
C SER A 287 25.91 -19.13 2.53
N LEU A 288 26.99 -18.44 2.15
CA LEU A 288 26.91 -17.08 1.63
C LEU A 288 25.92 -16.94 0.46
N ARG A 289 25.95 -17.88 -0.49
CA ARG A 289 25.00 -17.88 -1.63
C ARG A 289 23.55 -18.06 -1.19
N GLN A 290 23.31 -18.94 -0.22
CA GLN A 290 21.97 -19.19 0.31
C GLN A 290 21.44 -18.01 1.12
N MET A 291 22.30 -17.33 1.88
CA MET A 291 21.94 -16.10 2.58
C MET A 291 21.51 -15.00 1.60
N LEU A 292 22.24 -14.81 0.49
CA LEU A 292 21.88 -13.82 -0.53
C LEU A 292 20.51 -14.12 -1.14
N VAL A 293 20.22 -15.39 -1.46
CA VAL A 293 18.91 -15.82 -1.98
C VAL A 293 17.80 -15.61 -0.94
N ALA A 294 18.01 -16.06 0.30
CA ALA A 294 17.06 -15.85 1.39
C ALA A 294 16.76 -14.37 1.62
N THR A 295 17.81 -13.54 1.65
CA THR A 295 17.69 -12.08 1.80
C THR A 295 16.91 -11.46 0.65
N LEU A 296 17.24 -11.82 -0.60
CA LEU A 296 16.54 -11.30 -1.77
C LEU A 296 15.05 -11.62 -1.74
N ILE A 297 14.69 -12.86 -1.44
CA ILE A 297 13.30 -13.31 -1.36
C ILE A 297 12.58 -12.59 -0.22
N GLY A 298 13.16 -12.59 0.98
CA GLY A 298 12.56 -11.95 2.16
C GLY A 298 12.33 -10.45 1.95
N VAL A 299 13.34 -9.72 1.45
CA VAL A 299 13.25 -8.30 1.12
C VAL A 299 12.19 -8.02 0.04
N ALA A 300 12.13 -8.84 -1.01
CA ALA A 300 11.12 -8.70 -2.06
C ALA A 300 9.71 -8.88 -1.50
N LEU A 301 9.48 -9.93 -0.70
CA LEU A 301 8.19 -10.16 -0.04
C LEU A 301 7.80 -9.01 0.90
N SER A 302 8.78 -8.40 1.59
CA SER A 302 8.54 -7.27 2.50
C SER A 302 8.09 -5.99 1.81
N PHE A 303 8.73 -5.64 0.68
CA PHE A 303 8.56 -4.31 0.10
C PHE A 303 7.67 -4.26 -1.14
N LEU A 304 7.27 -5.40 -1.70
CA LEU A 304 6.20 -5.44 -2.71
C LEU A 304 4.87 -4.86 -2.18
N PRO A 305 4.38 -5.22 -0.98
CA PRO A 305 3.18 -4.59 -0.41
C PRO A 305 3.30 -3.09 -0.23
N LEU A 306 4.48 -2.62 0.21
CA LEU A 306 4.80 -1.19 0.34
C LEU A 306 4.75 -0.47 -1.02
N GLY A 307 5.29 -1.10 -2.07
CA GLY A 307 5.20 -0.59 -3.43
C GLY A 307 3.76 -0.45 -3.91
N LEU A 308 2.95 -1.50 -3.75
CA LEU A 308 1.55 -1.49 -4.17
C LEU A 308 0.70 -0.51 -3.35
N GLY A 309 0.97 -0.38 -2.06
CA GLY A 309 0.33 0.63 -1.23
C GLY A 309 0.78 2.05 -1.59
N THR A 310 1.99 2.24 -2.12
CA THR A 310 2.43 3.51 -2.70
C THR A 310 1.60 3.86 -3.94
N LEU A 311 1.36 2.88 -4.82
CA LEU A 311 0.48 3.05 -5.98
C LEU A 311 -0.95 3.41 -5.54
N ALA A 312 -1.46 2.71 -4.52
CA ALA A 312 -2.76 2.97 -3.94
C ALA A 312 -2.88 4.39 -3.39
N GLY A 313 -1.90 4.84 -2.61
CA GLY A 313 -1.82 6.21 -2.08
C GLY A 313 -1.67 7.28 -3.16
N LYS A 314 -0.97 6.97 -4.25
CA LYS A 314 -0.87 7.86 -5.42
C LYS A 314 -2.23 8.08 -6.07
N TRP A 315 -3.01 7.01 -6.24
CA TRP A 315 -4.31 7.05 -6.91
C TRP A 315 -5.39 7.69 -6.03
N SER A 316 -5.43 7.35 -4.75
CA SER A 316 -6.43 7.88 -3.81
C SER A 316 -6.07 9.27 -3.28
N GLY A 317 -4.78 9.57 -3.10
CA GLY A 317 -4.36 10.72 -2.30
C GLY A 317 -4.69 10.59 -0.82
N GLN A 318 -5.01 9.38 -0.33
CA GLN A 318 -5.46 9.11 1.03
C GLN A 318 -4.52 8.13 1.76
N PRO A 319 -4.52 8.13 3.10
CA PRO A 319 -3.71 7.21 3.92
C PRO A 319 -4.02 5.73 3.69
N THR A 320 -3.08 4.84 4.05
CA THR A 320 -3.13 3.41 3.73
C THR A 320 -4.37 2.78 4.33
N MET A 321 -4.64 3.10 5.60
CA MET A 321 -5.82 2.57 6.29
C MET A 321 -7.13 3.11 5.74
N VAL A 322 -7.16 4.26 5.08
CA VAL A 322 -8.37 4.74 4.39
C VAL A 322 -8.59 3.95 3.11
N VAL A 323 -7.53 3.72 2.33
CA VAL A 323 -7.62 2.92 1.10
C VAL A 323 -7.97 1.46 1.38
N SER A 324 -7.45 0.91 2.49
CA SER A 324 -7.77 -0.43 2.98
C SER A 324 -9.29 -0.64 3.24
N ARG A 325 -10.08 0.43 3.39
CA ARG A 325 -11.56 0.35 3.46
C ARG A 325 -12.18 -0.23 2.20
N ALA A 326 -11.55 -0.09 1.03
CA ALA A 326 -12.02 -0.76 -0.19
C ALA A 326 -11.95 -2.30 -0.06
N THR A 327 -10.95 -2.80 0.67
CA THR A 327 -10.70 -4.23 0.88
C THR A 327 -11.51 -4.82 2.03
N PHE A 328 -11.69 -4.09 3.13
CA PHE A 328 -12.34 -4.63 4.34
C PHE A 328 -13.75 -4.05 4.61
N GLY A 329 -14.14 -3.04 3.84
CA GLY A 329 -15.34 -2.23 4.08
C GLY A 329 -15.06 -1.04 5.00
N LEU A 330 -15.92 -0.03 4.95
CA LEU A 330 -15.74 1.22 5.71
C LEU A 330 -15.64 0.99 7.22
N ARG A 331 -16.56 0.20 7.77
CA ARG A 331 -16.60 -0.16 9.20
C ARG A 331 -15.73 -1.37 9.49
N GLY A 332 -15.71 -2.36 8.59
CA GLY A 332 -14.89 -3.56 8.73
C GLY A 332 -13.40 -3.28 8.87
N ASN A 333 -12.91 -2.20 8.25
CA ASN A 333 -11.51 -1.79 8.33
C ASN A 333 -11.02 -1.38 9.73
N VAL A 334 -11.91 -1.29 10.74
CA VAL A 334 -11.52 -1.10 12.14
C VAL A 334 -10.54 -2.20 12.61
N VAL A 335 -10.73 -3.45 12.15
CA VAL A 335 -9.89 -4.60 12.52
C VAL A 335 -8.45 -4.44 12.01
N PRO A 336 -8.21 -4.28 10.70
CA PRO A 336 -6.86 -4.05 10.20
C PRO A 336 -6.28 -2.71 10.67
N ALA A 337 -7.09 -1.67 10.91
CA ALA A 337 -6.60 -0.41 11.47
C ALA A 337 -6.06 -0.58 12.90
N ALA A 338 -6.73 -1.37 13.74
CA ALA A 338 -6.28 -1.67 15.09
C ALA A 338 -4.97 -2.47 15.07
N LEU A 339 -4.88 -3.49 14.19
CA LEU A 339 -3.66 -4.26 13.97
C LEU A 339 -2.50 -3.36 13.51
N ALA A 340 -2.76 -2.48 12.56
CA ALA A 340 -1.76 -1.57 12.02
C ALA A 340 -1.34 -0.50 13.05
N LEU A 341 -2.21 -0.11 13.99
CA LEU A 341 -1.87 0.77 15.10
C LEU A 341 -1.00 0.04 16.13
N LEU A 342 -1.38 -1.18 16.52
CA LEU A 342 -0.60 -2.03 17.42
C LEU A 342 0.82 -2.25 16.88
N THR A 343 0.93 -2.59 15.60
CA THR A 343 2.21 -2.81 14.91
C THR A 343 3.10 -1.58 14.95
N ARG A 344 2.53 -0.38 14.76
CA ARG A 344 3.26 0.89 14.83
C ARG A 344 3.72 1.23 16.23
N ILE A 345 2.88 1.00 17.24
CA ILE A 345 3.25 1.22 18.64
C ILE A 345 4.38 0.26 19.02
N PHE A 346 4.28 -1.01 18.63
CA PHE A 346 5.30 -2.02 18.86
C PHE A 346 6.65 -1.63 18.22
N TRP A 347 6.69 -1.38 16.91
CA TRP A 347 7.93 -1.01 16.24
C TRP A 347 8.46 0.34 16.67
N GLY A 348 7.59 1.34 16.86
CA GLY A 348 7.99 2.64 17.40
C GLY A 348 8.65 2.50 18.77
N ALA A 349 8.10 1.66 19.65
CA ALA A 349 8.66 1.41 20.98
C ALA A 349 10.01 0.69 20.90
N VAL A 350 10.14 -0.32 20.04
CA VAL A 350 11.40 -1.04 19.80
C VAL A 350 12.47 -0.09 19.25
N LEU A 351 12.15 0.71 18.22
CA LEU A 351 13.08 1.68 17.63
C LEU A 351 13.51 2.75 18.64
N LEU A 352 12.57 3.23 19.46
CA LEU A 352 12.86 4.19 20.52
C LEU A 352 13.79 3.57 21.58
N TRP A 353 13.47 2.37 22.07
CA TRP A 353 14.29 1.64 23.02
C TRP A 353 15.72 1.44 22.51
N LEU A 354 15.87 0.98 21.27
CA LEU A 354 17.16 0.82 20.61
C LEU A 354 17.94 2.13 20.50
N ALA A 355 17.27 3.25 20.19
CA ALA A 355 17.92 4.55 20.12
C ALA A 355 18.46 4.99 21.49
N GLY A 356 17.68 4.77 22.55
CA GLY A 356 18.12 4.99 23.92
C GLY A 356 19.29 4.10 24.31
N ALA A 357 19.19 2.79 24.05
CA ALA A 357 20.22 1.81 24.39
C ALA A 357 21.55 2.10 23.68
N ALA A 358 21.50 2.56 22.42
CA ALA A 358 22.70 2.98 21.69
C ALA A 358 23.41 4.17 22.37
N VAL A 359 22.65 5.16 22.85
CA VAL A 359 23.20 6.29 23.62
C VAL A 359 23.77 5.81 24.95
N GLY A 360 23.05 4.94 25.66
CA GLY A 360 23.52 4.34 26.92
C GLY A 360 24.85 3.62 26.76
N ALA A 361 24.95 2.74 25.75
CA ALA A 361 26.15 1.97 25.45
C ALA A 361 27.34 2.86 25.07
N LEU A 362 27.11 3.94 24.33
CA LEU A 362 28.17 4.90 23.96
C LEU A 362 28.76 5.59 25.19
N PHE A 363 27.90 6.09 26.07
CA PHE A 363 28.36 6.84 27.25
C PHE A 363 29.11 5.94 28.23
N THR A 364 28.74 4.66 28.35
CA THR A 364 29.47 3.72 29.18
C THR A 364 30.76 3.25 28.52
N SER A 365 30.79 3.02 27.19
CA SER A 365 32.00 2.58 26.49
C SER A 365 33.12 3.62 26.52
N GLU A 366 32.78 4.91 26.43
CA GLU A 366 33.73 6.03 26.52
C GLU A 366 34.09 6.41 27.97
N GLY A 367 33.51 5.74 28.96
CA GLY A 367 33.72 6.03 30.38
C GLY A 367 33.14 7.37 30.84
N TRP A 368 32.25 7.99 30.04
CA TRP A 368 31.55 9.24 30.40
C TRP A 368 30.46 9.03 31.44
N ALA A 369 29.95 7.80 31.55
CA ALA A 369 29.01 7.38 32.58
C ALA A 369 29.42 6.02 33.16
N ALA A 370 29.27 5.85 34.47
CA ALA A 370 29.50 4.55 35.13
C ALA A 370 28.38 3.54 34.84
N GLU A 371 27.15 4.03 34.66
CA GLU A 371 25.95 3.20 34.47
C GLU A 371 25.15 3.67 33.24
N PRO A 372 24.57 2.76 32.44
CA PRO A 372 23.89 3.12 31.20
C PRO A 372 22.50 3.74 31.42
N LEU A 373 21.91 3.65 32.61
CA LEU A 373 20.51 4.01 32.87
C LEU A 373 20.18 5.48 32.53
N ILE A 374 20.96 6.42 33.08
CA ILE A 374 20.78 7.86 32.85
C ILE A 374 20.97 8.21 31.37
N PRO A 375 22.11 7.88 30.72
CA PRO A 375 22.30 8.21 29.30
C PRO A 375 21.27 7.53 28.39
N THR A 376 20.84 6.29 28.70
CA THR A 376 19.74 5.62 27.98
C THR A 376 18.45 6.43 28.08
N THR A 377 18.08 6.84 29.30
CA THR A 377 16.85 7.61 29.56
C THR A 377 16.88 8.97 28.83
N VAL A 378 18.00 9.67 28.87
CA VAL A 378 18.20 10.91 28.12
C VAL A 378 18.09 10.66 26.62
N GLY A 379 18.72 9.61 26.11
CA GLY A 379 18.62 9.19 24.71
C GLY A 379 17.18 8.93 24.28
N LEU A 380 16.38 8.24 25.09
CA LEU A 380 14.96 8.02 24.84
C LEU A 380 14.19 9.34 24.74
N VAL A 381 14.32 10.21 25.75
CA VAL A 381 13.61 11.51 25.80
C VAL A 381 13.97 12.38 24.60
N VAL A 382 15.24 12.44 24.24
CA VAL A 382 15.72 13.24 23.08
C VAL A 382 15.21 12.64 21.77
N ALA A 383 15.33 11.31 21.58
CA ALA A 383 14.91 10.64 20.36
C ALA A 383 13.40 10.79 20.12
N ILE A 384 12.57 10.56 21.14
CA ILE A 384 11.12 10.73 21.00
C ILE A 384 10.73 12.20 20.83
N GLY A 385 11.41 13.13 21.51
CA GLY A 385 11.18 14.57 21.36
C GLY A 385 11.45 15.05 19.94
N ILE A 386 12.59 14.66 19.35
CA ILE A 386 12.92 14.97 17.96
C ILE A 386 11.91 14.33 17.00
N ALA A 387 11.63 13.04 17.18
CA ALA A 387 10.76 12.32 16.26
C ALA A 387 9.32 12.85 16.28
N LEU A 388 8.80 13.16 17.48
CA LEU A 388 7.48 13.74 17.65
C LEU A 388 7.42 15.16 17.09
N ALA A 389 8.44 16.00 17.31
CA ALA A 389 8.48 17.35 16.75
C ALA A 389 8.42 17.30 15.22
N VAL A 390 9.21 16.44 14.58
CA VAL A 390 9.21 16.28 13.12
C VAL A 390 7.85 15.78 12.62
N ALA A 391 7.27 14.76 13.26
CA ALA A 391 5.97 14.22 12.87
C ALA A 391 4.81 15.20 13.10
N TYR A 392 4.91 16.08 14.10
CA TYR A 392 3.91 17.08 14.45
C TYR A 392 3.73 18.14 13.37
N PHE A 393 4.82 18.64 12.78
CA PHE A 393 4.76 19.57 11.65
C PHE A 393 4.37 18.88 10.32
N GLY A 394 4.42 17.55 10.27
CA GLY A 394 3.88 16.76 9.17
C GLY A 394 4.76 16.67 7.93
N TYR A 395 4.15 16.40 6.78
CA TYR A 395 4.84 15.85 5.61
C TYR A 395 5.99 16.72 5.08
N ALA A 396 5.85 18.05 5.06
CA ALA A 396 6.87 18.92 4.49
C ALA A 396 8.20 18.79 5.25
N LEU A 397 8.14 18.76 6.57
CA LEU A 397 9.32 18.56 7.43
C LEU A 397 9.80 17.12 7.35
N VAL A 398 8.89 16.13 7.44
CA VAL A 398 9.23 14.70 7.31
C VAL A 398 10.00 14.45 6.02
N ALA A 399 9.54 14.96 4.88
CA ALA A 399 10.19 14.74 3.59
C ALA A 399 11.60 15.36 3.51
N ARG A 400 11.82 16.55 4.10
CA ARG A 400 13.16 17.17 4.12
C ARG A 400 14.11 16.48 5.09
N VAL A 401 13.65 16.20 6.30
CA VAL A 401 14.42 15.47 7.32
C VAL A 401 14.82 14.10 6.76
N GLN A 402 13.88 13.38 6.16
CA GLN A 402 14.14 12.06 5.60
C GLN A 402 15.16 12.08 4.47
N LEU A 403 15.16 13.10 3.60
CA LEU A 403 16.20 13.25 2.57
C LEU A 403 17.59 13.41 3.19
N VAL A 404 17.72 14.28 4.20
CA VAL A 404 19.00 14.49 4.92
C VAL A 404 19.45 13.20 5.59
N LEU A 405 18.55 12.53 6.31
CA LEU A 405 18.83 11.24 6.94
C LEU A 405 19.24 10.19 5.91
N THR A 406 18.66 10.22 4.70
CA THR A 406 19.01 9.27 3.64
C THR A 406 20.42 9.46 3.15
N ILE A 407 20.80 10.69 2.85
CA ILE A 407 22.16 11.02 2.39
C ILE A 407 23.16 10.65 3.50
N ALA A 408 22.85 10.98 4.76
CA ALA A 408 23.68 10.63 5.89
C ALA A 408 23.81 9.10 6.08
N SER A 409 22.70 8.36 6.07
CA SER A 409 22.69 6.90 6.17
C SER A 409 23.45 6.24 5.03
N ALA A 410 23.23 6.66 3.78
CA ALA A 410 23.96 6.13 2.63
C ALA A 410 25.48 6.35 2.76
N ALA A 411 25.90 7.56 3.14
CA ALA A 411 27.31 7.86 3.38
C ALA A 411 27.90 7.00 4.51
N LEU A 412 27.15 6.83 5.61
CA LEU A 412 27.61 6.05 6.76
C LEU A 412 27.67 4.54 6.46
N ILE A 413 26.75 4.00 5.65
CA ILE A 413 26.84 2.61 5.16
C ILE A 413 28.13 2.43 4.34
N VAL A 414 28.45 3.36 3.44
CA VAL A 414 29.68 3.31 2.64
C VAL A 414 30.93 3.38 3.52
N VAL A 415 30.96 4.31 4.49
CA VAL A 415 32.06 4.44 5.45
C VAL A 415 32.22 3.18 6.29
N MET A 416 31.12 2.60 6.75
CA MET A 416 31.10 1.35 7.50
C MET A 416 31.76 0.23 6.67
N ILE A 417 31.23 -0.04 5.48
CA ILE A 417 31.75 -1.09 4.58
C ILE A 417 33.23 -0.86 4.28
N ALA A 418 33.63 0.38 3.96
CA ALA A 418 35.02 0.70 3.64
C ALA A 418 35.98 0.46 4.83
N ALA A 419 35.58 0.83 6.04
CA ALA A 419 36.39 0.65 7.24
C ALA A 419 36.51 -0.82 7.66
N THR A 420 35.47 -1.62 7.42
CA THR A 420 35.43 -3.03 7.81
C THR A 420 35.77 -3.99 6.66
N TRP A 421 36.04 -3.48 5.46
CA TRP A 421 36.36 -4.31 4.29
C TRP A 421 37.54 -5.24 4.50
N ARG A 422 38.56 -4.80 5.26
CA ARG A 422 39.76 -5.60 5.53
C ARG A 422 39.51 -6.88 6.35
N TYR A 423 38.34 -7.00 6.98
CA TYR A 423 37.95 -8.19 7.75
C TYR A 423 37.10 -9.16 6.93
N VAL A 424 36.79 -8.82 5.68
CA VAL A 424 36.08 -9.71 4.77
C VAL A 424 37.09 -10.69 4.16
N ASP A 425 36.90 -11.97 4.46
CA ASP A 425 37.64 -13.09 3.85
C ASP A 425 36.69 -13.87 2.94
N LEU A 426 36.66 -13.47 1.67
CA LEU A 426 35.74 -14.03 0.68
C LEU A 426 35.98 -15.53 0.41
N PRO A 427 37.23 -16.03 0.28
CA PRO A 427 37.50 -17.47 0.25
C PRO A 427 36.88 -18.25 1.41
N THR A 428 37.05 -17.77 2.64
CA THR A 428 36.49 -18.42 3.83
C THR A 428 34.96 -18.37 3.81
N ALA A 429 34.38 -17.20 3.50
CA ALA A 429 32.93 -17.03 3.42
C ALA A 429 32.26 -17.89 2.33
N LEU A 430 32.92 -18.08 1.19
CA LEU A 430 32.45 -18.94 0.09
C LEU A 430 32.67 -20.43 0.34
N ALA A 431 33.57 -20.80 1.25
CA ALA A 431 33.83 -22.19 1.63
C ALA A 431 32.76 -22.77 2.57
N ALA A 432 31.90 -21.92 3.16
CA ALA A 432 30.80 -22.36 4.00
C ALA A 432 29.88 -23.35 3.24
N PRO A 433 29.60 -24.55 3.80
CA PRO A 433 28.79 -25.55 3.14
C PRO A 433 27.33 -25.11 3.02
N ASP A 434 26.63 -25.60 1.99
CA ASP A 434 25.21 -25.36 1.84
C ASP A 434 24.39 -26.11 2.89
N ALA A 435 23.38 -25.41 3.42
CA ALA A 435 22.29 -26.03 4.15
C ALA A 435 21.26 -26.66 3.21
N ILE A 436 20.33 -27.41 3.80
CA ILE A 436 19.10 -27.80 3.11
C ILE A 436 18.26 -26.56 2.78
N TRP A 437 17.60 -26.56 1.62
CA TRP A 437 16.76 -25.44 1.15
C TRP A 437 15.65 -25.03 2.13
N LEU A 438 15.22 -25.94 3.02
CA LEU A 438 14.30 -25.62 4.10
C LEU A 438 14.81 -24.47 4.98
N ARG A 439 16.12 -24.42 5.29
CA ARG A 439 16.70 -23.33 6.07
C ARG A 439 16.76 -22.02 5.30
N VAL A 440 16.84 -22.09 3.96
CA VAL A 440 16.76 -20.89 3.10
C VAL A 440 15.36 -20.29 3.19
N ILE A 441 14.33 -21.13 3.24
CA ILE A 441 12.94 -20.71 3.51
C ILE A 441 12.86 -20.08 4.90
N THR A 442 13.41 -20.72 5.95
CA THR A 442 13.49 -20.14 7.30
C THR A 442 14.13 -18.76 7.28
N GLY A 443 15.27 -18.61 6.60
CA GLY A 443 15.96 -17.33 6.47
C GLY A 443 15.14 -16.27 5.75
N ALA A 444 14.47 -16.64 4.66
CA ALA A 444 13.61 -15.73 3.91
C ALA A 444 12.38 -15.28 4.73
N VAL A 445 11.78 -16.21 5.48
CA VAL A 445 10.68 -15.91 6.41
C VAL A 445 11.16 -14.99 7.53
N LEU A 446 12.32 -15.25 8.13
CA LEU A 446 12.89 -14.39 9.17
C LEU A 446 13.08 -12.95 8.66
N VAL A 447 13.68 -12.79 7.47
CA VAL A 447 13.83 -11.48 6.84
C VAL A 447 12.48 -10.83 6.55
N PHE A 448 11.51 -11.60 6.03
CA PHE A 448 10.16 -11.09 5.75
C PHE A 448 9.43 -10.64 7.03
N SER A 449 9.48 -11.43 8.10
CA SER A 449 8.87 -11.13 9.40
C SER A 449 9.48 -9.87 10.02
N TYR A 450 10.80 -9.72 9.90
CA TYR A 450 11.52 -8.56 10.41
C TYR A 450 11.19 -7.27 9.64
N LEU A 451 11.30 -7.29 8.30
CA LEU A 451 11.15 -6.08 7.47
C LEU A 451 9.70 -5.80 7.05
N GLY A 452 8.95 -6.85 6.71
CA GLY A 452 7.60 -6.76 6.14
C GLY A 452 6.58 -6.25 7.14
N LEU A 453 6.68 -6.71 8.39
CA LEU A 453 5.81 -6.25 9.48
C LEU A 453 5.88 -4.73 9.68
N ALA A 454 7.09 -4.16 9.64
CA ALA A 454 7.32 -2.77 9.99
C ALA A 454 6.68 -1.77 8.99
N TRP A 455 6.66 -2.12 7.70
CA TRP A 455 6.42 -1.13 6.66
C TRP A 455 5.25 -1.41 5.71
N ALA A 456 4.73 -2.64 5.67
CA ALA A 456 3.66 -3.01 4.73
C ALA A 456 2.42 -2.08 4.78
N ASN A 457 2.13 -1.50 5.95
CA ASN A 457 0.94 -0.66 6.18
C ASN A 457 1.16 0.86 6.04
N SER A 458 2.34 1.35 5.62
CA SER A 458 2.75 2.76 5.83
C SER A 458 3.12 3.54 4.56
N SER A 459 2.74 3.04 3.39
CA SER A 459 3.17 3.58 2.10
C SER A 459 2.34 4.75 1.57
N ALA A 460 1.03 4.75 1.78
CA ALA A 460 0.14 5.68 1.10
C ALA A 460 0.17 7.09 1.73
N GLU A 461 0.46 7.17 3.04
CA GLU A 461 0.59 8.40 3.83
C GLU A 461 1.59 9.38 3.22
N VAL A 462 2.62 8.87 2.58
CA VAL A 462 3.70 9.66 1.97
C VAL A 462 3.57 9.71 0.44
N ALA A 463 2.96 8.69 -0.16
CA ALA A 463 2.67 8.65 -1.59
C ALA A 463 1.54 9.59 -2.02
N ARG A 464 0.66 10.00 -1.10
CA ARG A 464 -0.45 10.91 -1.40
C ARG A 464 -0.02 12.30 -1.89
N TYR A 465 1.22 12.71 -1.60
CA TYR A 465 1.78 14.00 -2.02
C TYR A 465 2.47 13.97 -3.39
N GLN A 466 2.36 12.87 -4.12
CA GLN A 466 3.02 12.73 -5.43
C GLN A 466 2.21 13.43 -6.53
N ARG A 467 2.91 14.20 -7.38
CA ARG A 467 2.38 15.01 -8.49
C ARG A 467 1.43 14.21 -9.35
N PRO A 468 0.24 14.71 -9.73
CA PRO A 468 -0.71 13.99 -10.59
C PRO A 468 -0.06 13.46 -11.88
N THR A 469 0.86 14.23 -12.46
CA THR A 469 1.61 13.91 -13.68
C THR A 469 2.68 12.82 -13.51
N SER A 470 3.08 12.48 -12.27
CA SER A 470 4.03 11.40 -12.03
C SER A 470 3.37 10.02 -12.19
N SER A 471 4.05 9.13 -12.92
CA SER A 471 3.63 7.73 -13.06
C SER A 471 3.54 7.04 -11.70
N GLY A 472 2.38 6.43 -11.42
CA GLY A 472 2.16 5.65 -10.21
C GLY A 472 3.02 4.39 -10.16
N ALA A 473 3.18 3.69 -11.28
CA ALA A 473 4.01 2.50 -11.37
C ALA A 473 5.49 2.81 -11.10
N THR A 474 6.00 3.92 -11.65
CA THR A 474 7.35 4.40 -11.35
C THR A 474 7.50 4.77 -9.88
N GLY A 475 6.48 5.40 -9.27
CA GLY A 475 6.48 5.67 -7.83
C GLY A 475 6.53 4.39 -6.97
N MET A 476 5.72 3.39 -7.31
CA MET A 476 5.75 2.07 -6.70
C MET A 476 7.14 1.42 -6.78
N LEU A 477 7.76 1.42 -7.96
CA LEU A 477 9.10 0.85 -8.15
C LEU A 477 10.14 1.60 -7.31
N TRP A 478 10.15 2.94 -7.36
CA TRP A 478 11.07 3.74 -6.55
C TRP A 478 10.90 3.51 -5.05
N ALA A 479 9.65 3.40 -4.56
CA ALA A 479 9.39 3.08 -3.17
C ALA A 479 9.93 1.69 -2.80
N THR A 480 9.65 0.69 -3.63
CA THR A 480 10.08 -0.71 -3.42
C THR A 480 11.60 -0.81 -3.41
N PHE A 481 12.28 -0.27 -4.43
CA PHE A 481 13.74 -0.29 -4.51
C PHE A 481 14.40 0.55 -3.42
N GLY A 482 13.84 1.72 -3.09
CA GLY A 482 14.35 2.57 -2.02
C GLY A 482 14.30 1.87 -0.67
N ALA A 483 13.20 1.17 -0.38
CA ALA A 483 13.05 0.39 0.85
C ALA A 483 13.88 -0.90 0.87
N ALA A 484 14.05 -1.55 -0.29
CA ALA A 484 14.72 -2.84 -0.40
C ALA A 484 16.26 -2.75 -0.37
N LEU A 485 16.81 -1.70 -0.99
CA LEU A 485 18.25 -1.62 -1.24
C LEU A 485 19.09 -1.58 0.05
N PRO A 486 18.80 -0.71 1.05
CA PRO A 486 19.59 -0.69 2.29
C PRO A 486 19.59 -2.01 3.07
N PRO A 487 18.44 -2.63 3.40
CA PRO A 487 18.45 -3.88 4.16
C PRO A 487 19.06 -5.02 3.35
N PHE A 488 18.82 -5.10 2.02
CA PHE A 488 19.49 -6.12 1.20
C PHE A 488 21.01 -6.00 1.29
N MET A 489 21.56 -4.79 1.18
CA MET A 489 23.00 -4.54 1.29
C MET A 489 23.52 -4.88 2.69
N LEU A 490 22.85 -4.41 3.75
CA LEU A 490 23.30 -4.56 5.13
C LEU A 490 23.18 -6.00 5.66
N ILE A 491 22.11 -6.71 5.33
CA ILE A 491 21.94 -8.14 5.67
C ILE A 491 22.99 -8.96 4.93
N SER A 492 23.17 -8.73 3.63
CA SER A 492 24.19 -9.44 2.85
C SER A 492 25.61 -9.19 3.39
N TYR A 493 25.91 -7.93 3.73
CA TYR A 493 27.21 -7.56 4.28
C TYR A 493 27.46 -8.15 5.67
N GLY A 494 26.46 -8.12 6.56
CA GLY A 494 26.55 -8.70 7.89
C GLY A 494 26.73 -10.22 7.87
N GLY A 495 26.00 -10.91 7.00
CA GLY A 495 26.19 -12.35 6.79
C GLY A 495 27.57 -12.67 6.23
N MET A 496 28.10 -11.84 5.32
CA MET A 496 29.45 -11.99 4.79
C MET A 496 30.54 -11.76 5.85
N LEU A 497 30.38 -10.76 6.74
CA LEU A 497 31.29 -10.55 7.87
C LEU A 497 31.26 -11.74 8.84
N ALA A 498 30.07 -12.22 9.21
CA ALA A 498 29.92 -13.39 10.07
C ALA A 498 30.51 -14.67 9.45
N ALA A 499 30.38 -14.83 8.13
CA ALA A 499 30.98 -15.93 7.40
C ALA A 499 32.51 -15.82 7.23
N SER A 500 33.05 -14.61 7.36
CA SER A 500 34.50 -14.36 7.30
C SER A 500 35.19 -14.70 8.63
N ASP A 501 34.49 -14.48 9.77
CA ASP A 501 34.97 -14.86 11.10
C ASP A 501 33.84 -15.50 11.93
N THR A 502 33.86 -16.83 11.98
CA THR A 502 32.85 -17.62 12.70
C THR A 502 32.88 -17.39 14.20
N ALA A 503 33.99 -16.90 14.78
CA ALA A 503 34.08 -16.63 16.21
C ALA A 503 33.26 -15.38 16.60
N LEU A 504 33.07 -14.45 15.66
CA LEU A 504 32.29 -13.22 15.86
C LEU A 504 30.84 -13.34 15.34
N ALA A 505 30.48 -14.45 14.69
CA ALA A 505 29.16 -14.61 14.08
C ALA A 505 28.01 -14.47 15.08
N ASP A 506 28.12 -15.13 16.25
CA ASP A 506 27.11 -15.06 17.30
C ASP A 506 27.04 -13.66 17.92
N ASP A 507 28.18 -12.99 18.08
CA ASP A 507 28.25 -11.61 18.59
C ASP A 507 27.60 -10.62 17.63
N PHE A 508 27.85 -10.74 16.32
CA PHE A 508 27.19 -9.93 15.30
C PHE A 508 25.68 -10.18 15.28
N ALA A 509 25.25 -11.43 15.45
CA ALA A 509 23.83 -11.80 15.49
C ALA A 509 23.13 -11.25 16.75
N ALA A 510 23.80 -11.29 17.90
CA ALA A 510 23.25 -10.84 19.18
C ALA A 510 23.26 -9.31 19.31
N ASN A 511 24.39 -8.67 18.99
CA ASN A 511 24.55 -7.22 19.11
C ASN A 511 25.59 -6.70 18.08
N PRO A 512 25.13 -6.27 16.89
CA PRO A 512 26.04 -5.82 15.84
C PRO A 512 26.84 -4.58 16.25
N VAL A 513 26.29 -3.70 17.10
CA VAL A 513 26.99 -2.48 17.55
C VAL A 513 28.22 -2.85 18.38
N SER A 514 28.08 -3.76 19.35
CA SER A 514 29.23 -4.22 20.14
C SER A 514 30.17 -5.11 19.36
N ALA A 515 29.68 -5.92 18.41
CA ALA A 515 30.55 -6.75 17.57
C ALA A 515 31.54 -5.91 16.75
N PHE A 516 31.10 -4.75 16.22
CA PHE A 516 32.00 -3.83 15.52
C PHE A 516 33.12 -3.27 16.39
N SER A 517 32.94 -3.12 17.71
CA SER A 517 34.01 -2.63 18.59
C SER A 517 35.10 -3.68 18.80
N GLN A 518 34.78 -4.97 18.68
CA GLN A 518 35.74 -6.08 18.81
C GLN A 518 36.68 -6.19 17.62
N LEU A 519 36.31 -5.65 16.46
CA LEU A 519 37.15 -5.70 15.26
C LEU A 519 38.46 -4.90 15.40
N GLY A 520 38.64 -4.07 16.42
CA GLY A 520 39.86 -3.25 16.56
C GLY A 520 39.92 -2.14 15.51
N LEU A 521 38.77 -1.49 15.29
CA LEU A 521 38.64 -0.38 14.35
C LEU A 521 39.34 0.88 14.88
N PRO A 522 39.71 1.82 14.00
CA PRO A 522 40.31 3.08 14.42
C PRO A 522 39.45 3.78 15.48
N ALA A 523 40.09 4.45 16.46
CA ALA A 523 39.39 5.05 17.60
C ALA A 523 38.28 6.06 17.24
N TRP A 524 38.31 6.64 16.04
CA TRP A 524 37.27 7.56 15.56
C TRP A 524 36.02 6.85 15.00
N TYR A 525 36.10 5.55 14.68
CA TYR A 525 35.05 4.81 13.96
C TYR A 525 33.74 4.57 14.73
N PRO A 526 33.74 4.35 16.05
CA PRO A 526 32.49 4.17 16.80
C PRO A 526 31.52 5.36 16.65
N VAL A 527 32.03 6.59 16.51
CA VAL A 527 31.21 7.79 16.40
C VAL A 527 30.35 7.81 15.12
N PRO A 528 30.91 7.69 13.89
CA PRO A 528 30.11 7.54 12.68
C PRO A 528 29.13 6.36 12.72
N LEU A 529 29.54 5.21 13.27
CA LEU A 529 28.68 4.03 13.37
C LEU A 529 27.45 4.32 14.25
N LEU A 530 27.66 4.92 15.42
CA LEU A 530 26.59 5.26 16.36
C LEU A 530 25.68 6.36 15.82
N LEU A 531 26.23 7.33 15.09
CA LEU A 531 25.43 8.29 14.34
C LEU A 531 24.56 7.57 13.30
N ALA A 532 25.10 6.61 12.56
CA ALA A 532 24.37 5.86 11.54
C ALA A 532 23.18 5.12 12.15
N VAL A 533 23.44 4.40 13.23
CA VAL A 533 22.43 3.69 14.02
C VAL A 533 21.36 4.67 14.49
N THR A 534 21.75 5.72 15.21
CA THR A 534 20.81 6.64 15.84
C THR A 534 19.96 7.39 14.81
N LEU A 535 20.56 7.88 13.72
CA LEU A 535 19.86 8.58 12.65
C LEU A 535 18.84 7.66 11.94
N SER A 536 19.22 6.40 11.68
CA SER A 536 18.31 5.42 11.07
C SER A 536 17.13 5.08 11.99
N LEU A 537 17.36 4.96 13.29
CA LEU A 537 16.30 4.67 14.27
C LEU A 537 15.35 5.85 14.42
N ILE A 538 15.88 7.09 14.48
CA ILE A 538 15.06 8.30 14.52
C ILE A 538 14.22 8.43 13.24
N SER A 539 14.80 8.14 12.08
CA SER A 539 14.07 8.12 10.80
C SER A 539 12.85 7.19 10.87
N GLY A 540 13.06 5.94 11.30
CA GLY A 540 11.98 4.97 11.42
C GLY A 540 10.94 5.39 12.47
N LEU A 541 11.37 6.00 13.57
CA LEU A 541 10.49 6.49 14.64
C LEU A 541 9.59 7.64 14.15
N VAL A 542 10.14 8.59 13.38
CA VAL A 542 9.38 9.68 12.75
C VAL A 542 8.26 9.11 11.88
N LEU A 543 8.57 8.13 11.02
CA LEU A 543 7.59 7.54 10.11
C LEU A 543 6.50 6.75 10.86
N ASN A 544 6.84 6.07 11.96
CA ASN A 544 5.88 5.36 12.80
C ASN A 544 4.89 6.31 13.47
N ILE A 545 5.38 7.42 14.04
CA ILE A 545 4.54 8.43 14.69
C ILE A 545 3.66 9.13 13.65
N TYR A 546 4.25 9.58 12.54
CA TYR A 546 3.54 10.28 11.47
C TYR A 546 2.42 9.43 10.86
N SER A 547 2.74 8.18 10.50
CA SER A 547 1.76 7.24 9.92
C SER A 547 0.75 6.75 10.95
N GLY A 548 1.18 6.66 12.21
CA GLY A 548 0.33 6.29 13.34
C GLY A 548 -0.81 7.26 13.57
N GLY A 549 -0.57 8.57 13.45
CA GLY A 549 -1.63 9.59 13.56
C GLY A 549 -2.79 9.34 12.60
N PHE A 550 -2.51 9.02 11.33
CA PHE A 550 -3.56 8.66 10.37
C PHE A 550 -4.26 7.35 10.69
N THR A 551 -3.50 6.37 11.18
CA THR A 551 -4.03 5.06 11.51
C THR A 551 -5.02 5.16 12.66
N LEU A 552 -4.71 5.97 13.66
CA LEU A 552 -5.58 6.28 14.79
C LEU A 552 -6.86 7.01 14.34
N GLU A 553 -6.76 7.97 13.42
CA GLU A 553 -7.94 8.61 12.83
C GLU A 553 -8.77 7.65 11.98
N ALA A 554 -8.13 6.81 11.18
CA ALA A 554 -8.80 5.83 10.35
C ALA A 554 -9.53 4.75 11.17
N LEU A 555 -9.05 4.48 12.38
CA LEU A 555 -9.68 3.63 13.39
C LEU A 555 -10.96 4.27 13.98
N GLY A 556 -11.10 5.60 13.88
CA GLY A 556 -12.28 6.35 14.33
C GLY A 556 -12.02 7.34 15.48
N ALA A 557 -10.77 7.54 15.90
CA ALA A 557 -10.46 8.55 16.90
C ALA A 557 -10.46 9.96 16.25
N HIS A 558 -11.54 10.72 16.45
CA HIS A 558 -11.71 12.06 15.89
C HIS A 558 -10.97 13.15 16.71
N LEU A 559 -9.68 12.92 17.01
CA LEU A 559 -8.83 13.84 17.79
C LEU A 559 -8.30 15.02 16.97
N GLY A 560 -8.32 14.87 15.64
CA GLY A 560 -7.71 15.81 14.69
C GLY A 560 -6.21 15.59 14.53
N ARG A 561 -5.70 16.06 13.40
CA ARG A 561 -4.41 15.67 12.83
C ARG A 561 -3.24 15.65 13.81
N ARG A 562 -2.99 16.80 14.43
CA ARG A 562 -1.87 17.02 15.36
C ARG A 562 -1.99 16.21 16.64
N TRP A 563 -3.20 16.09 17.19
CA TRP A 563 -3.43 15.39 18.44
C TRP A 563 -3.41 13.87 18.27
N SER A 564 -3.86 13.37 17.11
CA SER A 564 -3.71 11.96 16.76
C SER A 564 -2.23 11.57 16.69
N THR A 565 -1.38 12.39 16.07
CA THR A 565 0.08 12.18 16.03
C THR A 565 0.70 12.21 17.43
N VAL A 566 0.32 13.18 18.27
CA VAL A 566 0.80 13.27 19.66
C VAL A 566 0.34 12.08 20.50
N ALA A 567 -0.90 11.62 20.34
CA ALA A 567 -1.42 10.47 21.07
C ALA A 567 -0.64 9.19 20.73
N VAL A 568 -0.34 8.95 19.45
CA VAL A 568 0.47 7.80 19.06
C VAL A 568 1.93 7.96 19.51
N GLY A 569 2.50 9.15 19.41
CA GLY A 569 3.83 9.45 19.95
C GLY A 569 3.93 9.19 21.46
N GLY A 570 2.89 9.55 22.22
CA GLY A 570 2.78 9.28 23.66
C GLY A 570 2.65 7.79 23.96
N ALA A 571 1.86 7.04 23.18
CA ALA A 571 1.76 5.59 23.32
C ALA A 571 3.08 4.88 23.01
N ILE A 572 3.79 5.30 21.96
CA ILE A 572 5.14 4.83 21.62
C ILE A 572 6.13 5.18 22.73
N ALA A 573 6.08 6.40 23.28
CA ALA A 573 6.93 6.81 24.39
C ALA A 573 6.72 5.88 25.59
N LEU A 574 5.47 5.72 26.04
CA LEU A 574 5.13 4.86 27.17
C LEU A 574 5.60 3.43 26.96
N ALA A 575 5.29 2.83 25.80
CA ALA A 575 5.73 1.47 25.48
C ALA A 575 7.26 1.36 25.41
N GLY A 576 7.95 2.34 24.81
CA GLY A 576 9.41 2.37 24.72
C GLY A 576 10.10 2.50 26.09
N PHE A 577 9.56 3.31 27.00
CA PHE A 577 10.05 3.41 28.39
C PHE A 577 9.80 2.11 29.17
N VAL A 578 8.64 1.47 28.99
CA VAL A 578 8.35 0.16 29.60
C VAL A 578 9.32 -0.90 29.06
N LEU A 579 9.56 -0.95 27.76
CA LEU A 579 10.55 -1.86 27.17
C LEU A 579 11.94 -1.59 27.74
N ALA A 580 12.38 -0.34 27.81
CA ALA A 580 13.67 0.03 28.39
C ALA A 580 13.83 -0.37 29.86
N ALA A 581 12.75 -0.38 30.64
CA ALA A 581 12.77 -0.73 32.06
C ALA A 581 12.66 -2.25 32.30
N THR A 582 12.10 -3.01 31.37
CA THR A 582 11.75 -4.43 31.57
C THR A 582 12.60 -5.39 30.75
N VAL A 583 13.19 -4.91 29.64
CA VAL A 583 13.94 -5.74 28.69
C VAL A 583 15.40 -5.34 28.70
N SER A 584 16.25 -6.28 29.10
CA SER A 584 17.71 -6.16 29.04
C SER A 584 18.34 -6.88 27.84
N ASP A 585 17.61 -7.78 27.17
CA ASP A 585 18.12 -8.58 26.05
C ASP A 585 17.32 -8.35 24.76
N LEU A 586 18.03 -7.87 23.73
CA LEU A 586 17.53 -7.61 22.38
C LEU A 586 16.98 -8.86 21.69
N SER A 587 17.57 -10.02 21.95
CA SER A 587 17.22 -11.28 21.30
C SER A 587 15.77 -11.68 21.60
N SER A 588 15.31 -11.46 22.83
CA SER A 588 13.98 -11.81 23.34
C SER A 588 12.84 -10.98 22.73
N VAL A 589 13.11 -9.72 22.36
CA VAL A 589 12.10 -8.79 21.80
C VAL A 589 12.09 -8.79 20.27
N VAL A 590 13.22 -9.14 19.63
CA VAL A 590 13.38 -9.02 18.18
C VAL A 590 13.07 -10.31 17.42
N ARG A 591 12.97 -11.46 18.09
CA ARG A 591 12.72 -12.74 17.39
C ARG A 591 11.27 -13.20 17.46
N SER A 592 10.74 -13.51 18.65
CA SER A 592 9.45 -14.20 18.77
C SER A 592 8.24 -13.27 18.56
N LEU A 593 8.24 -12.08 19.16
CA LEU A 593 7.12 -11.13 19.04
C LEU A 593 6.89 -10.59 17.62
N PRO A 594 7.95 -10.20 16.87
CA PRO A 594 7.77 -9.76 15.49
C PRO A 594 7.21 -10.85 14.59
N THR A 595 7.63 -12.11 14.73
CA THR A 595 7.08 -13.21 13.92
C THR A 595 5.59 -13.43 14.19
N THR A 596 5.17 -13.43 15.46
CA THR A 596 3.75 -13.51 15.83
C THR A 596 2.92 -12.39 15.21
N LEU A 597 3.39 -11.14 15.29
CA LEU A 597 2.69 -9.99 14.71
C LEU A 597 2.78 -9.96 13.18
N ALA A 598 3.81 -10.55 12.58
CA ALA A 598 3.99 -10.65 11.13
C ALA A 598 2.88 -11.49 10.50
N VAL A 599 2.39 -12.54 11.16
CA VAL A 599 1.32 -13.40 10.63
C VAL A 599 0.05 -12.62 10.22
N PRO A 600 -0.63 -11.87 11.11
CA PRO A 600 -1.84 -11.14 10.73
C PRO A 600 -1.54 -9.98 9.77
N VAL A 601 -0.36 -9.37 9.83
CA VAL A 601 0.05 -8.34 8.87
C VAL A 601 0.30 -8.93 7.48
N ALA A 602 0.86 -10.13 7.39
CA ALA A 602 1.03 -10.87 6.16
C ALA A 602 -0.33 -11.26 5.54
N ALA A 603 -1.28 -11.73 6.36
CA ALA A 603 -2.65 -11.97 5.91
C ALA A 603 -3.33 -10.70 5.36
N TRP A 604 -3.21 -9.57 6.07
CA TRP A 604 -3.68 -8.27 5.59
C TRP A 604 -3.02 -7.87 4.28
N ALA A 605 -1.69 -7.98 4.20
CA ALA A 605 -0.91 -7.63 3.03
C ALA A 605 -1.38 -8.44 1.83
N GLY A 606 -1.56 -9.76 1.98
CA GLY A 606 -2.04 -10.64 0.91
C GLY A 606 -3.41 -10.23 0.37
N LEU A 607 -4.37 -9.94 1.25
CA LEU A 607 -5.72 -9.50 0.87
C LEU A 607 -5.68 -8.15 0.14
N PHE A 608 -4.93 -7.19 0.69
CA PHE A 608 -4.85 -5.84 0.15
C PHE A 608 -4.13 -5.81 -1.20
N ILE A 609 -2.98 -6.48 -1.32
CA ILE A 609 -2.19 -6.47 -2.55
C ILE A 609 -2.90 -7.22 -3.69
N ALA A 610 -3.53 -8.36 -3.40
CA ALA A 610 -4.23 -9.12 -4.43
C ALA A 610 -5.39 -8.30 -5.01
N GLU A 611 -6.15 -7.60 -4.17
CA GLU A 611 -7.18 -6.69 -4.69
C GLU A 611 -6.60 -5.50 -5.44
N MET A 612 -5.49 -4.93 -4.97
CA MET A 612 -4.82 -3.85 -5.69
C MET A 612 -4.39 -4.30 -7.10
N MET A 613 -3.90 -5.53 -7.24
CA MET A 613 -3.48 -6.12 -8.52
C MET A 613 -4.67 -6.49 -9.43
N LEU A 614 -5.80 -6.91 -8.87
CA LEU A 614 -7.00 -7.29 -9.63
C LEU A 614 -7.86 -6.09 -10.07
N ARG A 615 -7.64 -4.92 -9.46
CA ARG A 615 -8.40 -3.71 -9.71
C ARG A 615 -8.01 -3.08 -11.04
N THR A 616 -9.02 -2.70 -11.81
CA THR A 616 -8.91 -2.06 -13.12
C THR A 616 -9.27 -0.57 -13.08
N ARG A 617 -10.00 -0.13 -12.04
CA ARG A 617 -10.37 1.27 -11.81
C ARG A 617 -9.62 1.90 -10.64
N ARG A 618 -9.45 3.22 -10.68
CA ARG A 618 -8.91 3.98 -9.53
C ARG A 618 -9.94 4.07 -8.42
N PHE A 619 -9.47 4.34 -7.19
CA PHE A 619 -10.35 4.49 -6.05
C PHE A 619 -11.23 5.75 -6.16
N HIS A 620 -12.54 5.61 -5.96
CA HIS A 620 -13.44 6.75 -5.78
C HIS A 620 -13.29 7.32 -4.36
N GLN A 621 -12.57 8.42 -4.24
CA GLN A 621 -12.06 8.90 -2.96
C GLN A 621 -13.12 9.35 -1.95
N PRO A 622 -14.20 10.06 -2.34
CA PRO A 622 -15.23 10.50 -1.39
C PRO A 622 -15.92 9.32 -0.72
N SER A 623 -16.21 8.25 -1.47
CA SER A 623 -16.87 7.05 -0.96
C SER A 623 -16.03 6.25 0.04
N LEU A 624 -14.73 6.53 0.20
CA LEU A 624 -13.89 5.91 1.24
C LEU A 624 -14.06 6.58 2.61
N LEU A 625 -14.81 7.69 2.69
CA LEU A 625 -14.96 8.48 3.92
C LEU A 625 -16.34 8.36 4.54
N HIS A 626 -17.37 8.04 3.76
CA HIS A 626 -18.75 7.95 4.25
C HIS A 626 -19.47 6.72 3.70
N SER A 627 -20.44 6.21 4.46
CA SER A 627 -21.33 5.13 4.04
C SER A 627 -22.24 5.56 2.88
N GLY A 628 -22.77 4.59 2.15
CA GLY A 628 -23.69 4.83 1.02
C GLY A 628 -23.00 5.19 -0.30
N GLY A 629 -21.66 5.13 -0.36
CA GLY A 629 -20.89 5.27 -1.59
C GLY A 629 -20.60 3.93 -2.29
N ALA A 630 -19.60 3.94 -3.18
CA ALA A 630 -19.20 2.76 -3.96
C ALA A 630 -18.63 1.58 -3.14
N TYR A 631 -18.29 1.78 -1.86
CA TYR A 631 -17.74 0.74 -0.99
C TYR A 631 -18.73 0.36 0.11
N PRO A 632 -18.93 -0.95 0.36
CA PRO A 632 -19.80 -1.40 1.43
C PRO A 632 -19.20 -1.13 2.81
N ASP A 633 -20.06 -1.12 3.85
CA ASP A 633 -19.60 -0.99 5.24
C ASP A 633 -18.77 -2.18 5.70
N TRP A 634 -19.11 -3.39 5.24
CA TRP A 634 -18.48 -4.63 5.65
C TRP A 634 -18.16 -5.51 4.45
N ARG A 635 -16.94 -6.07 4.43
CA ARG A 635 -16.56 -7.14 3.50
C ARG A 635 -16.25 -8.41 4.28
N TRP A 636 -17.32 -9.09 4.69
CA TRP A 636 -17.24 -10.27 5.56
C TRP A 636 -16.32 -11.36 5.04
N THR A 637 -16.30 -11.62 3.73
CA THR A 637 -15.37 -12.60 3.14
C THR A 637 -13.91 -12.26 3.47
N ASN A 638 -13.50 -11.01 3.25
CA ASN A 638 -12.11 -10.60 3.50
C ASN A 638 -11.80 -10.50 5.00
N LEU A 639 -12.77 -10.10 5.82
CA LEU A 639 -12.60 -10.06 7.28
C LEU A 639 -12.46 -11.46 7.88
N TRP A 640 -13.30 -12.41 7.47
CA TRP A 640 -13.19 -13.80 7.91
C TRP A 640 -11.89 -14.41 7.46
N MET A 641 -11.46 -14.16 6.22
CA MET A 641 -10.19 -14.69 5.72
C MET A 641 -8.99 -14.02 6.38
N LEU A 642 -9.05 -12.76 6.79
CA LEU A 642 -8.00 -12.15 7.62
C LEU A 642 -7.83 -12.93 8.93
N VAL A 643 -8.93 -13.23 9.63
CA VAL A 643 -8.91 -14.00 10.88
C VAL A 643 -8.47 -15.45 10.64
N ALA A 644 -9.02 -16.12 9.63
CA ALA A 644 -8.72 -17.51 9.33
C ALA A 644 -7.27 -17.71 8.87
N ALA A 645 -6.77 -16.85 7.96
CA ALA A 645 -5.37 -16.87 7.54
C ALA A 645 -4.43 -16.59 8.71
N SER A 646 -4.79 -15.66 9.61
CA SER A 646 -4.03 -15.40 10.82
C SER A 646 -4.01 -16.59 11.76
N ALA A 647 -5.17 -17.23 11.99
CA ALA A 647 -5.25 -18.42 12.82
C ALA A 647 -4.36 -19.54 12.27
N VAL A 648 -4.50 -19.87 10.97
CA VAL A 648 -3.68 -20.89 10.31
C VAL A 648 -2.19 -20.54 10.41
N GLY A 649 -1.82 -19.28 10.15
CA GLY A 649 -0.44 -18.84 10.26
C GLY A 649 0.12 -19.00 11.68
N LEU A 650 -0.62 -18.60 12.73
CA LEU A 650 -0.19 -18.74 14.13
C LEU A 650 -0.05 -20.21 14.55
N GLY A 651 -0.77 -21.12 13.88
CA GLY A 651 -0.63 -22.56 14.06
C GLY A 651 0.64 -23.14 13.44
N LEU A 652 1.30 -22.41 12.56
CA LEU A 652 2.47 -22.80 11.76
C LEU A 652 3.68 -21.89 11.99
N ILE A 653 3.72 -21.22 13.15
CA ILE A 653 4.92 -20.55 13.66
C ILE A 653 5.31 -21.14 15.01
N SER A 654 6.53 -20.88 15.45
CA SER A 654 7.07 -21.29 16.73
C SER A 654 7.52 -20.08 17.54
N SER A 655 7.46 -20.18 18.87
CA SER A 655 7.86 -19.10 19.75
C SER A 655 8.44 -19.63 21.04
N ASP A 656 9.62 -19.12 21.39
CA ASP A 656 10.34 -19.43 22.62
C ASP A 656 9.73 -18.74 23.86
N LEU A 657 8.78 -17.81 23.65
CA LEU A 657 8.17 -17.07 24.76
C LEU A 657 7.13 -17.95 25.48
N PRO A 658 7.23 -18.13 26.82
CA PRO A 658 6.35 -19.05 27.55
C PRO A 658 4.85 -18.79 27.37
N TRP A 659 4.46 -17.52 27.25
CA TRP A 659 3.07 -17.09 27.08
C TRP A 659 2.57 -17.16 25.62
N LEU A 660 3.46 -17.40 24.65
CA LEU A 660 3.15 -17.68 23.25
C LEU A 660 3.38 -19.15 22.90
N SER A 661 3.67 -20.01 23.88
CA SER A 661 3.85 -21.46 23.68
C SER A 661 2.62 -22.21 23.13
N TRP A 662 1.48 -21.55 23.02
CA TRP A 662 0.27 -22.05 22.34
C TRP A 662 0.38 -21.94 20.81
N GLU A 663 1.30 -21.14 20.27
CA GLU A 663 1.62 -21.10 18.84
C GLU A 663 2.17 -22.45 18.36
N GLY A 664 2.16 -22.68 17.05
CA GLY A 664 2.59 -23.98 16.50
C GLY A 664 1.62 -25.11 16.81
N TYR A 665 0.36 -24.80 17.16
CA TYR A 665 -0.65 -25.80 17.48
C TYR A 665 -1.01 -26.69 16.27
N LEU A 666 -0.88 -26.18 15.02
CA LEU A 666 -1.06 -27.00 13.83
C LEU A 666 0.16 -27.89 13.58
N PHE A 667 1.39 -27.42 13.83
CA PHE A 667 2.57 -28.29 13.81
C PHE A 667 2.40 -29.46 14.78
N ARG A 668 1.99 -29.18 16.02
CA ARG A 668 1.72 -30.21 17.03
C ARG A 668 0.59 -31.17 16.61
N LEU A 669 -0.46 -30.65 15.96
CA LEU A 669 -1.57 -31.46 15.46
C LEU A 669 -1.13 -32.49 14.42
N VAL A 670 -0.17 -32.14 13.56
CA VAL A 670 0.41 -33.06 12.55
C VAL A 670 1.62 -33.85 13.06
N GLY A 671 1.94 -33.76 14.36
CA GLY A 671 3.05 -34.48 14.98
C GLY A 671 4.44 -33.90 14.70
N ILE A 672 4.52 -32.64 14.24
CA ILE A 672 5.79 -31.92 14.04
C ILE A 672 6.10 -31.15 15.33
N ALA A 673 7.31 -31.36 15.86
CA ALA A 673 7.79 -30.63 17.02
C ALA A 673 8.10 -29.17 16.62
N PRO A 674 7.60 -28.14 17.35
CA PRO A 674 7.85 -26.74 17.01
C PRO A 674 9.34 -26.33 16.99
N ASP A 675 10.18 -27.04 17.73
CA ASP A 675 11.64 -26.87 17.80
C ASP A 675 12.41 -27.64 16.71
N SER A 676 11.71 -28.40 15.86
CA SER A 676 12.33 -29.08 14.72
C SER A 676 12.75 -28.10 13.62
N ASP A 677 13.63 -28.54 12.71
CA ASP A 677 14.05 -27.76 11.53
C ASP A 677 12.85 -27.23 10.71
N ILE A 678 11.72 -27.95 10.68
CA ILE A 678 10.48 -27.52 10.03
C ILE A 678 9.69 -26.54 10.90
N GLY A 679 9.60 -26.79 12.21
CA GLY A 679 8.88 -25.91 13.13
C GLY A 679 9.46 -24.50 13.20
N MET A 680 10.79 -24.42 13.20
CA MET A 680 11.56 -23.16 13.21
C MET A 680 11.51 -22.39 11.89
N THR A 681 10.87 -22.91 10.84
CA THR A 681 10.72 -22.17 9.57
C THR A 681 9.81 -20.96 9.69
N ASP A 682 8.92 -20.96 10.68
CA ASP A 682 7.85 -19.99 10.84
C ASP A 682 7.02 -19.78 9.56
N ILE A 683 6.88 -20.86 8.76
CA ILE A 683 6.22 -20.85 7.45
C ILE A 683 4.80 -20.29 7.49
N GLY A 684 4.17 -20.30 8.68
CA GLY A 684 2.88 -19.69 8.95
C GLY A 684 2.74 -18.24 8.47
N VAL A 685 3.82 -17.45 8.50
CA VAL A 685 3.80 -16.07 7.99
C VAL A 685 3.56 -16.04 6.47
N VAL A 686 4.25 -16.90 5.72
CA VAL A 686 4.08 -17.02 4.26
C VAL A 686 2.77 -17.71 3.91
N VAL A 687 2.33 -18.69 4.69
CA VAL A 687 1.02 -19.33 4.52
C VAL A 687 -0.11 -18.31 4.71
N ALA A 688 -0.03 -17.46 5.73
CA ALA A 688 -1.00 -16.40 5.96
C ALA A 688 -1.04 -15.39 4.79
N LEU A 689 0.14 -14.98 4.29
CA LEU A 689 0.25 -14.16 3.07
C LEU A 689 -0.42 -14.85 1.88
N GLY A 690 -0.11 -16.12 1.64
CA GLY A 690 -0.63 -16.91 0.52
C GLY A 690 -2.15 -17.08 0.57
N ILE A 691 -2.72 -17.44 1.72
CA ILE A 691 -4.18 -17.51 1.91
C ILE A 691 -4.81 -16.13 1.68
N GLY A 692 -4.16 -15.07 2.16
CA GLY A 692 -4.58 -13.70 1.91
C GLY A 692 -4.62 -13.36 0.43
N ILE A 693 -3.60 -13.73 -0.36
CA ILE A 693 -3.52 -13.50 -1.80
C ILE A 693 -4.59 -14.32 -2.55
N LEU A 694 -4.77 -15.58 -2.19
CA LEU A 694 -5.71 -16.48 -2.86
C LEU A 694 -7.16 -16.06 -2.64
N THR A 695 -7.47 -15.42 -1.51
CA THR A 695 -8.85 -15.04 -1.16
C THR A 695 -9.49 -14.13 -2.21
N PRO A 696 -8.91 -12.97 -2.60
CA PRO A 696 -9.53 -12.11 -3.61
C PRO A 696 -9.53 -12.72 -5.00
N ILE A 697 -8.52 -13.55 -5.33
CA ILE A 697 -8.42 -14.23 -6.62
C ILE A 697 -9.59 -15.22 -6.79
N VAL A 698 -9.91 -15.99 -5.76
CA VAL A 698 -10.95 -17.04 -5.83
C VAL A 698 -12.35 -16.46 -5.59
N ALA A 699 -12.52 -15.59 -4.60
CA ALA A 699 -13.84 -15.15 -4.13
C ALA A 699 -14.08 -13.63 -4.20
N GLY A 700 -13.04 -12.83 -4.42
CA GLY A 700 -13.13 -11.36 -4.35
C GLY A 700 -13.52 -10.68 -5.65
N VAL A 701 -13.26 -11.30 -6.82
CA VAL A 701 -13.46 -10.67 -8.14
C VAL A 701 -14.89 -10.14 -8.34
N PRO A 702 -15.99 -10.89 -8.04
CA PRO A 702 -17.35 -10.36 -8.24
C PRO A 702 -17.69 -9.19 -7.32
N ALA A 703 -17.16 -9.17 -6.09
CA ALA A 703 -17.34 -8.05 -5.17
C ALA A 703 -16.55 -6.82 -5.65
N LEU A 704 -15.34 -7.03 -6.18
CA LEU A 704 -14.50 -5.98 -6.73
C LEU A 704 -15.15 -5.33 -7.96
N ARG A 705 -15.67 -6.12 -8.91
CA ARG A 705 -16.35 -5.60 -10.10
C ARG A 705 -17.58 -4.76 -9.75
N ARG A 706 -18.39 -5.20 -8.78
CA ARG A 706 -19.51 -4.40 -8.26
C ARG A 706 -19.07 -3.06 -7.67
N GLN A 707 -17.93 -3.01 -6.96
CA GLN A 707 -17.38 -1.73 -6.49
C GLN A 707 -17.02 -0.84 -7.69
N GLU A 708 -16.34 -1.39 -8.70
CA GLU A 708 -15.91 -0.64 -9.88
C GLU A 708 -17.10 -0.10 -10.71
N GLU A 709 -18.15 -0.89 -10.89
CA GLU A 709 -19.40 -0.46 -11.53
C GLU A 709 -20.10 0.66 -10.74
N ALA A 710 -20.10 0.56 -9.40
CA ALA A 710 -20.65 1.61 -8.55
C ALA A 710 -19.83 2.91 -8.61
N ILE A 711 -18.51 2.82 -8.81
CA ILE A 711 -17.64 3.99 -9.05
C ILE A 711 -18.03 4.66 -10.37
N ASP A 712 -18.18 3.88 -11.44
CA ASP A 712 -18.56 4.42 -12.76
C ASP A 712 -19.94 5.10 -12.69
N THR A 713 -20.89 4.51 -11.95
CA THR A 713 -22.22 5.09 -11.71
C THR A 713 -22.16 6.39 -10.89
N ALA A 714 -21.35 6.41 -9.82
CA ALA A 714 -21.17 7.60 -9.00
C ALA A 714 -20.55 8.75 -9.80
N ALA A 715 -19.55 8.46 -10.65
CA ALA A 715 -18.93 9.44 -11.53
C ALA A 715 -19.93 10.05 -12.52
N LEU A 716 -20.84 9.26 -13.07
CA LEU A 716 -21.90 9.74 -13.98
C LEU A 716 -22.93 10.64 -13.29
N SER A 717 -23.22 10.40 -12.01
CA SER A 717 -24.18 11.22 -11.24
C SER A 717 -23.66 12.60 -10.85
N LEU A 718 -22.33 12.80 -10.80
CA LEU A 718 -21.68 14.09 -10.48
C LEU A 718 -21.38 14.94 -11.73
N GLY A 719 -21.52 14.37 -12.93
CA GLY A 719 -21.35 15.06 -14.20
C GLY A 719 -22.67 15.62 -14.79
N LYS A 720 -23.79 15.46 -14.09
CA LYS A 720 -25.08 16.12 -14.34
C LYS A 720 -25.30 17.14 -13.23
#